data_AF-A0A835RE33-F1
#
_entry.id   AF-A0A835RE33-F1
#
_cell.length_a   1.000
_cell.length_b   1.000
_cell.length_c   1.000
_cell.angle_alpha   90.00
_cell.angle_beta   90.00
_cell.angle_gamma   90.00
#
_symmetry.space_group_name_H-M   'P 1'
#
loop_
_entity.id
_entity.type
_entity.pdbx_description
1 polymer ?
#
loop_
_entity_poly.entity_id
_entity_poly.type
_entity_poly.pdbx_seq_one_letter_code
_entity_poly.pdbx_strand_id
1 'polypeptide(L)'
;MAVGYCLPGAFPFDFMSGKVVFRNIMSIILLGVNMLINERTSHTYGLLLEKAVHLSLEVIILVFERDLFLTVFWRPLYQPLDVILSQDHTQIISLLEYVRYDFLPQIQLCSIKIATILSSRIVGLVQLLLKANAAKCLIEDYAACLESRFDESAPVENTKDDAGVLIMQLLIDNICNPAPNMTHLLLKFNVDGPVENTLLQPKYHFSCLKVILDSLEKLLKPEVNALLHEFGFQLLYELCLDPCTSVPIMDLLSTNKYQFFVKHLDSFGIAQLPPRTSKLALRISTLHQRAWLLKLLAFELHSADMADPLHKESCLAIIWKIFAQHSEVNYGEPNSAKTFVTHPFDAVNGTSKIKALELLEIVHFKPPDIGLRYPQFILNTKYHKKVEDILSNSAISEMGGVYFYSERGDRLIDLDAFHDALWQMLKFSTQPGDSPYNIPDKGEISEVIQKLLRWAWKYNKNLEEQAAQLHMLTGWSHVVEVSVSRKALFIEDHSQFLFELLDASLSVSASPDCSLKMALVLSHVALTLMAKLRDDVFLCPGGSDSDNVSCIDVFSLKLLPNGACHSILLKLIVAILRTESSEALRIRQYALLLSYFQYCRNVLDPEIPRSVIGFLVSEDQGDDELNLQKIDKEQAELARTNFAILKRKLKQ
;
A
#
# COMPACT_ATOMS: atom_id res chain seq x y z
N MET A 1 31.19 24.89 -48.18
CA MET A 1 31.69 25.23 -46.83
C MET A 1 30.81 24.53 -45.79
N ALA A 2 30.73 23.19 -45.87
CA ALA A 2 29.84 22.37 -45.05
C ALA A 2 30.46 20.97 -44.94
N VAL A 3 31.36 20.78 -43.97
CA VAL A 3 31.78 19.45 -43.50
C VAL A 3 32.11 19.56 -42.01
N GLY A 4 31.46 18.72 -41.22
CA GLY A 4 32.11 17.98 -40.14
C GLY A 4 32.46 18.73 -38.86
N TYR A 5 31.48 18.82 -37.95
CA TYR A 5 31.68 18.50 -36.54
C TYR A 5 30.38 17.89 -35.99
N CYS A 6 30.15 16.60 -36.25
CA CYS A 6 29.23 15.80 -35.43
C CYS A 6 29.89 15.61 -34.06
N LEU A 7 29.67 16.55 -33.16
CA LEU A 7 29.78 16.27 -31.73
C LEU A 7 28.69 15.25 -31.37
N PRO A 8 28.94 14.30 -30.46
CA PRO A 8 27.93 13.36 -29.95
C PRO A 8 26.64 14.02 -29.42
N GLY A 9 26.68 15.33 -29.16
CA GLY A 9 25.52 16.14 -28.77
C GLY A 9 24.61 16.60 -29.92
N ALA A 10 24.97 16.42 -31.20
CA ALA A 10 24.16 16.89 -32.34
C ALA A 10 22.89 16.05 -32.59
N PHE A 11 22.86 14.81 -32.09
CA PHE A 11 21.80 13.84 -32.39
C PHE A 11 20.46 14.18 -31.71
N PRO A 12 20.40 14.49 -30.39
CA PRO A 12 19.15 14.95 -29.77
C PRO A 12 18.60 16.24 -30.39
N PHE A 13 19.48 17.15 -30.84
CA PHE A 13 19.05 18.41 -31.45
C PHE A 13 18.32 18.23 -32.79
N ASP A 14 18.61 17.18 -33.58
CA ASP A 14 17.86 16.88 -34.80
C ASP A 14 16.42 16.49 -34.47
N PHE A 15 16.23 15.64 -33.44
CA PHE A 15 14.92 15.27 -32.90
C PHE A 15 14.14 16.46 -32.39
N MET A 16 14.78 17.29 -31.56
CA MET A 16 14.18 18.49 -30.96
C MET A 16 13.92 19.64 -31.96
N SER A 17 14.20 19.42 -33.26
CA SER A 17 13.86 20.35 -34.33
C SER A 17 13.14 19.70 -35.52
N GLY A 18 12.71 18.43 -35.39
CA GLY A 18 11.91 17.72 -36.41
C GLY A 18 12.62 17.53 -37.76
N LYS A 19 13.95 17.39 -37.73
CA LYS A 19 14.82 17.36 -38.92
C LYS A 19 14.98 15.93 -39.47
N VAL A 20 16.07 15.68 -40.19
CA VAL A 20 16.19 14.54 -41.13
C VAL A 20 16.24 13.21 -40.38
N VAL A 21 16.97 13.14 -39.27
CA VAL A 21 17.11 11.90 -38.48
C VAL A 21 15.77 11.55 -37.85
N PHE A 22 15.08 12.52 -37.27
CA PHE A 22 13.71 12.35 -36.76
C PHE A 22 12.78 11.81 -37.84
N ARG A 23 12.72 12.45 -39.00
CA ARG A 23 11.84 12.03 -40.11
C ARG A 23 12.15 10.62 -40.61
N ASN A 24 13.42 10.25 -40.68
CA ASN A 24 13.82 8.90 -41.10
C ASN A 24 13.39 7.86 -40.06
N ILE A 25 13.60 8.10 -38.78
CA ILE A 25 13.17 7.19 -37.70
C ILE A 25 11.65 7.09 -37.64
N MET A 26 10.95 8.22 -37.73
CA MET A 26 9.48 8.21 -37.80
C MET A 26 8.96 7.50 -39.05
N SER A 27 9.64 7.58 -40.19
CA SER A 27 9.21 6.85 -41.39
C SER A 27 9.24 5.33 -41.23
N ILE A 28 10.13 4.80 -40.38
CA ILE A 28 10.19 3.38 -40.04
C ILE A 28 9.02 3.02 -39.12
N ILE A 29 8.74 3.85 -38.11
CA ILE A 29 7.67 3.66 -37.13
C ILE A 29 6.28 3.80 -37.79
N LEU A 30 6.13 4.75 -38.72
CA LEU A 30 4.87 5.01 -39.43
C LEU A 30 4.47 3.92 -40.43
N LEU A 31 5.30 2.89 -40.64
CA LEU A 31 4.87 1.66 -41.32
C LEU A 31 3.68 1.02 -40.59
N GLY A 32 3.65 1.17 -39.26
CA GLY A 32 2.56 0.71 -38.41
C GLY A 32 2.64 -0.77 -38.05
N VAL A 33 2.00 -1.11 -36.93
CA VAL A 33 2.06 -2.45 -36.33
C VAL A 33 1.47 -3.54 -37.25
N ASN A 34 0.42 -3.24 -38.00
CA ASN A 34 -0.24 -4.23 -38.87
C ASN A 34 0.66 -4.65 -40.05
N MET A 35 1.32 -3.67 -40.66
CA MET A 35 2.31 -3.95 -41.70
C MET A 35 3.47 -4.73 -41.12
N LEU A 36 3.98 -4.34 -39.95
CA LEU A 36 5.08 -5.07 -39.31
C LEU A 36 4.72 -6.54 -39.07
N ILE A 37 3.53 -6.82 -38.54
CA ILE A 37 3.02 -8.20 -38.33
C ILE A 37 2.97 -8.96 -39.66
N ASN A 38 2.43 -8.34 -40.72
CA ASN A 38 2.33 -8.96 -42.03
C ASN A 38 3.72 -9.26 -42.65
N GLU A 39 4.64 -8.30 -42.57
CA GLU A 39 6.01 -8.43 -43.10
C GLU A 39 6.80 -9.47 -42.30
N ARG A 40 6.63 -9.50 -40.97
CA ARG A 40 7.28 -10.46 -40.07
C ARG A 40 6.88 -11.91 -40.36
N THR A 41 5.64 -12.12 -40.78
CA THR A 41 5.07 -13.44 -41.08
C THR A 41 5.30 -13.85 -42.54
N SER A 42 5.34 -12.90 -43.47
CA SER A 42 5.37 -13.16 -44.92
C SER A 42 6.77 -13.14 -45.55
N HIS A 43 7.73 -12.43 -44.95
CA HIS A 43 9.03 -12.15 -45.59
C HIS A 43 10.24 -12.42 -44.69
N THR A 44 11.35 -12.85 -45.29
CA THR A 44 12.62 -13.13 -44.58
C THR A 44 13.28 -11.88 -44.02
N TYR A 45 13.10 -10.71 -44.66
CA TYR A 45 13.57 -9.43 -44.13
C TYR A 45 12.70 -8.91 -42.99
N GLY A 46 11.54 -9.51 -42.71
CA GLY A 46 10.63 -9.09 -41.65
C GLY A 46 11.30 -9.06 -40.27
N LEU A 47 12.23 -9.98 -39.99
CA LEU A 47 13.07 -9.98 -38.78
C LEU A 47 14.00 -8.76 -38.68
N LEU A 48 14.56 -8.31 -39.81
CA LEU A 48 15.40 -7.12 -39.84
C LEU A 48 14.56 -5.86 -39.65
N LEU A 49 13.35 -5.84 -40.21
CA LEU A 49 12.40 -4.74 -40.04
C LEU A 49 11.90 -4.64 -38.59
N GLU A 50 11.55 -5.77 -37.97
CA GLU A 50 11.21 -5.87 -36.54
C GLU A 50 12.32 -5.28 -35.67
N LYS A 51 13.58 -5.67 -35.92
CA LYS A 51 14.73 -5.11 -35.21
C LYS A 51 14.92 -3.62 -35.46
N ALA A 52 14.68 -3.15 -36.68
CA ALA A 52 14.77 -1.72 -37.02
C ALA A 52 13.69 -0.90 -36.29
N VAL A 53 12.45 -1.40 -36.21
CA VAL A 53 11.37 -0.77 -35.45
C VAL A 53 11.70 -0.75 -33.96
N HIS A 54 12.16 -1.87 -33.39
CA HIS A 54 12.57 -1.95 -31.99
C HIS A 54 13.63 -0.88 -31.64
N LEU A 55 14.73 -0.84 -32.39
CA LEU A 55 15.80 0.15 -32.18
C LEU A 55 15.30 1.59 -32.37
N SER A 56 14.37 1.81 -33.29
CA SER A 56 13.77 3.14 -33.53
C SER A 56 12.98 3.61 -32.31
N LEU A 57 12.21 2.72 -31.68
CA LEU A 57 11.45 3.03 -30.46
C LEU A 57 12.38 3.26 -29.26
N GLU A 58 13.44 2.45 -29.10
CA GLU A 58 14.45 2.67 -28.05
C GLU A 58 15.12 4.05 -28.18
N VAL A 59 15.46 4.46 -29.42
CA VAL A 59 16.03 5.78 -29.67
C VAL A 59 15.04 6.89 -29.26
N ILE A 60 13.74 6.74 -29.55
CA ILE A 60 12.72 7.70 -29.14
C ILE A 60 12.66 7.83 -27.61
N ILE A 61 12.72 6.72 -26.88
CA ILE A 61 12.74 6.72 -25.40
C ILE A 61 13.97 7.45 -24.88
N LEU A 62 15.16 7.14 -25.39
CA LEU A 62 16.40 7.80 -24.98
C LEU A 62 16.37 9.31 -25.25
N VAL A 63 15.73 9.74 -26.34
CA VAL A 63 15.52 11.17 -26.61
C VAL A 63 14.58 11.78 -25.57
N PHE A 64 13.46 11.15 -25.25
CA PHE A 64 12.54 11.63 -24.22
C PHE A 64 13.21 11.72 -22.84
N GLU A 65 14.11 10.81 -22.47
CA GLU A 65 14.81 10.88 -21.18
C GLU A 65 15.71 12.12 -21.04
N ARG A 66 16.12 12.73 -22.16
CA ARG A 66 17.12 13.80 -22.19
C ARG A 66 16.60 15.14 -22.69
N ASP A 67 15.51 15.16 -23.46
CA ASP A 67 15.02 16.35 -24.14
C ASP A 67 14.62 17.49 -23.17
N LEU A 68 13.94 17.19 -22.05
CA LEU A 68 13.56 18.20 -21.06
C LEU A 68 14.78 18.88 -20.45
N PHE A 69 15.80 18.10 -20.07
CA PHE A 69 17.06 18.65 -19.55
C PHE A 69 17.75 19.54 -20.60
N LEU A 70 17.82 19.09 -21.85
CA LEU A 70 18.46 19.84 -22.92
C LEU A 70 17.68 21.12 -23.28
N THR A 71 16.35 21.08 -23.33
CA THR A 71 15.55 22.26 -23.72
C THR A 71 15.72 23.44 -22.76
N VAL A 72 16.00 23.21 -21.47
CA VAL A 72 16.25 24.28 -20.49
C VAL A 72 17.39 25.21 -20.94
N PHE A 73 18.44 24.65 -21.55
CA PHE A 73 19.61 25.42 -21.97
C PHE A 73 19.48 26.06 -23.35
N TRP A 74 18.61 25.50 -24.21
CA TRP A 74 18.60 25.81 -25.64
C TRP A 74 17.26 26.34 -26.17
N ARG A 75 16.32 26.70 -25.30
CA ARG A 75 15.13 27.48 -25.68
C ARG A 75 15.54 28.87 -26.20
N PRO A 76 14.89 29.40 -27.25
CA PRO A 76 13.70 28.87 -27.93
C PRO A 76 14.00 27.99 -29.16
N LEU A 77 15.26 27.74 -29.50
CA LEU A 77 15.65 27.11 -30.77
C LEU A 77 15.21 25.64 -30.88
N TYR A 78 15.06 24.96 -29.75
CA TYR A 78 14.68 23.56 -29.68
C TYR A 78 13.45 23.37 -28.78
N GLN A 79 12.57 22.47 -29.22
CA GLN A 79 11.34 22.11 -28.52
C GLN A 79 11.44 20.67 -27.99
N PRO A 80 10.75 20.36 -26.88
CA PRO A 80 10.61 18.97 -26.42
C PRO A 80 9.99 18.09 -27.51
N LEU A 81 10.32 16.80 -27.50
CA LEU A 81 9.88 15.88 -28.55
C LEU A 81 8.35 15.72 -28.58
N ASP A 82 7.69 15.78 -27.42
CA ASP A 82 6.22 15.75 -27.30
C ASP A 82 5.54 16.90 -28.06
N VAL A 83 6.14 18.09 -28.07
CA VAL A 83 5.61 19.24 -28.83
C VAL A 83 5.72 19.01 -30.34
N ILE A 84 6.80 18.35 -30.79
CA ILE A 84 7.05 18.06 -32.21
C ILE A 84 6.09 16.98 -32.69
N LEU A 85 5.92 15.91 -31.91
CA LEU A 85 4.96 14.84 -32.19
C LEU A 85 3.51 15.35 -32.20
N SER A 86 3.18 16.33 -31.34
CA SER A 86 1.85 16.92 -31.29
C SER A 86 1.46 17.70 -32.56
N GLN A 87 2.40 17.97 -33.47
CA GLN A 87 2.10 18.60 -34.77
C GLN A 87 1.39 17.63 -35.73
N ASP A 88 1.57 16.32 -35.54
CA ASP A 88 0.97 15.28 -36.36
C ASP A 88 0.53 14.10 -35.47
N HIS A 89 -0.75 14.09 -35.12
CA HIS A 89 -1.31 13.10 -34.20
C HIS A 89 -1.16 11.65 -34.70
N THR A 90 -0.98 11.43 -36.02
CA THR A 90 -0.77 10.08 -36.55
C THR A 90 0.51 9.45 -36.00
N GLN A 91 1.54 10.27 -35.76
CA GLN A 91 2.82 9.83 -35.19
C GLN A 91 2.64 9.32 -33.75
N ILE A 92 1.85 10.05 -32.94
CA ILE A 92 1.52 9.64 -31.58
C ILE A 92 0.78 8.30 -31.60
N ILE A 93 -0.24 8.18 -32.46
CA ILE A 93 -1.07 6.97 -32.55
C ILE A 93 -0.22 5.76 -32.96
N SER A 94 0.61 5.89 -34.00
CA SER A 94 1.47 4.80 -34.46
C SER A 94 2.42 4.30 -33.36
N LEU A 95 2.98 5.21 -32.54
CA LEU A 95 3.83 4.83 -31.40
C LEU A 95 3.05 4.03 -30.35
N LEU A 96 1.80 4.39 -30.08
CA LEU A 96 0.94 3.73 -29.07
C LEU A 96 0.33 2.40 -29.56
N GLU A 97 0.10 2.24 -30.86
CA GLU A 97 -0.47 1.01 -31.44
C GLU A 97 0.50 -0.18 -31.40
N TYR A 98 1.80 0.06 -31.26
CA TYR A 98 2.81 -1.00 -31.12
C TYR A 98 2.65 -1.84 -29.85
N VAL A 99 1.82 -1.41 -28.89
CA VAL A 99 1.42 -2.24 -27.73
C VAL A 99 0.79 -3.58 -28.16
N ARG A 100 0.18 -3.65 -29.34
CA ARG A 100 -0.41 -4.88 -29.90
C ARG A 100 0.63 -5.89 -30.39
N TYR A 101 1.89 -5.51 -30.56
CA TYR A 101 2.90 -6.34 -31.23
C TYR A 101 3.42 -7.49 -30.37
N ASP A 102 2.92 -8.71 -30.56
CA ASP A 102 3.17 -9.88 -29.70
C ASP A 102 4.45 -10.68 -30.01
N PHE A 103 5.01 -10.59 -31.23
CA PHE A 103 6.18 -11.38 -31.62
C PHE A 103 7.47 -11.03 -30.86
N LEU A 104 7.62 -9.77 -30.44
CA LEU A 104 8.79 -9.27 -29.71
C LEU A 104 8.32 -8.38 -28.55
N PRO A 105 8.26 -8.90 -27.30
CA PRO A 105 7.73 -8.17 -26.15
C PRO A 105 8.40 -6.81 -25.91
N GLN A 106 9.67 -6.65 -26.28
CA GLN A 106 10.40 -5.39 -26.13
C GLN A 106 9.79 -4.23 -26.93
N ILE A 107 9.14 -4.51 -28.08
CA ILE A 107 8.41 -3.50 -28.83
C ILE A 107 7.17 -3.03 -28.06
N GLN A 108 6.43 -3.94 -27.42
CA GLN A 108 5.30 -3.59 -26.55
C GLN A 108 5.77 -2.75 -25.37
N LEU A 109 6.85 -3.18 -24.70
CA LEU A 109 7.45 -2.44 -23.59
C LEU A 109 7.83 -1.00 -24.00
N CYS A 110 8.44 -0.85 -25.18
CA CYS A 110 8.78 0.49 -25.67
C CYS A 110 7.54 1.35 -25.91
N SER A 111 6.49 0.77 -26.51
CA SER A 111 5.23 1.47 -26.75
C SER A 111 4.56 1.92 -25.44
N ILE A 112 4.52 1.06 -24.42
CA ILE A 112 3.96 1.39 -23.10
C ILE A 112 4.81 2.48 -22.41
N LYS A 113 6.15 2.38 -22.42
CA LYS A 113 7.04 3.43 -21.88
C LYS A 113 6.80 4.78 -22.54
N ILE A 114 6.63 4.79 -23.87
CA ILE A 114 6.30 6.00 -24.63
C ILE A 114 4.92 6.53 -24.20
N ALA A 115 3.93 5.68 -23.99
CA ALA A 115 2.61 6.08 -23.49
C ALA A 115 2.67 6.75 -22.12
N THR A 116 3.49 6.23 -21.20
CA THR A 116 3.73 6.84 -19.87
C THR A 116 4.34 8.24 -20.00
N ILE A 117 5.33 8.40 -20.88
CA ILE A 117 5.95 9.69 -21.13
C ILE A 117 4.97 10.68 -21.78
N LEU A 118 4.23 10.25 -22.80
CA LEU A 118 3.30 11.12 -23.51
C LEU A 118 2.11 11.53 -22.64
N SER A 119 1.58 10.61 -21.82
CA SER A 119 0.45 10.90 -20.92
C SER A 119 0.81 11.90 -19.83
N SER A 120 2.06 11.90 -19.35
CA SER A 120 2.54 12.90 -18.38
C SER A 120 2.86 14.27 -19.00
N ARG A 121 3.17 14.33 -20.30
CA ARG A 121 3.61 15.58 -20.98
C ARG A 121 2.52 16.28 -21.78
N ILE A 122 1.63 15.52 -22.42
CA ILE A 122 0.61 16.06 -23.32
C ILE A 122 -0.72 16.22 -22.58
N VAL A 123 -1.04 17.45 -22.21
CA VAL A 123 -2.37 17.81 -21.72
C VAL A 123 -3.38 17.63 -22.86
N GLY A 124 -4.41 16.81 -22.63
CA GLY A 124 -5.46 16.55 -23.60
C GLY A 124 -5.16 15.42 -24.59
N LEU A 125 -4.20 14.53 -24.27
CA LEU A 125 -3.87 13.36 -25.10
C LEU A 125 -5.12 12.52 -25.45
N VAL A 126 -6.03 12.32 -24.49
CA VAL A 126 -7.27 11.55 -24.70
C VAL A 126 -8.14 12.19 -25.79
N GLN A 127 -8.29 13.50 -25.79
CA GLN A 127 -9.08 14.20 -26.80
C GLN A 127 -8.45 14.08 -28.19
N LEU A 128 -7.11 14.02 -28.28
CA LEU A 128 -6.41 13.74 -29.53
C LEU A 128 -6.75 12.33 -30.05
N LEU A 129 -6.70 11.33 -29.16
CA LEU A 129 -7.01 9.93 -29.49
C LEU A 129 -8.48 9.72 -29.90
N LEU A 130 -9.41 10.44 -29.25
CA LEU A 130 -10.84 10.43 -29.61
C LEU A 130 -11.07 11.03 -31.00
N LYS A 131 -10.50 12.21 -31.27
CA LYS A 131 -10.62 12.88 -32.58
C LYS A 131 -10.07 12.03 -33.73
N ALA A 132 -9.03 11.25 -33.46
CA ALA A 132 -8.43 10.37 -34.44
C ALA A 132 -9.06 8.97 -34.51
N ASN A 133 -10.12 8.71 -33.73
CA ASN A 133 -10.82 7.42 -33.67
C ASN A 133 -9.92 6.22 -33.31
N ALA A 134 -8.84 6.45 -32.57
CA ALA A 134 -7.89 5.41 -32.12
C ALA A 134 -8.26 4.83 -30.75
N ALA A 135 -9.08 5.55 -29.98
CA ALA A 135 -9.44 5.23 -28.60
C ALA A 135 -9.94 3.79 -28.39
N LYS A 136 -10.86 3.30 -29.24
CA LYS A 136 -11.45 1.97 -29.07
C LYS A 136 -10.40 0.86 -29.19
N CYS A 137 -9.58 0.92 -30.23
CA CYS A 137 -8.53 -0.08 -30.46
C CYS A 137 -7.52 -0.08 -29.31
N LEU A 138 -7.05 1.10 -28.88
CA LEU A 138 -6.09 1.19 -27.79
C LEU A 138 -6.62 0.61 -26.46
N ILE A 139 -7.90 0.81 -26.14
CA ILE A 139 -8.50 0.22 -24.93
C ILE A 139 -8.41 -1.31 -24.98
N GLU A 140 -8.75 -1.92 -26.10
CA GLU A 140 -8.72 -3.37 -26.30
C GLU A 140 -7.28 -3.90 -26.37
N ASP A 141 -6.37 -3.18 -27.04
CA ASP A 141 -4.97 -3.59 -27.23
C ASP A 141 -4.20 -3.58 -25.89
N TYR A 142 -4.37 -2.55 -25.04
CA TYR A 142 -3.78 -2.52 -23.70
C TYR A 142 -4.39 -3.57 -22.77
N ALA A 143 -5.69 -3.83 -22.88
CA ALA A 143 -6.36 -4.87 -22.11
C ALA A 143 -5.84 -6.27 -22.49
N ALA A 144 -5.68 -6.55 -23.80
CA ALA A 144 -5.14 -7.81 -24.29
C ALA A 144 -3.68 -8.01 -23.87
N CYS A 145 -2.85 -6.96 -23.93
CA CYS A 145 -1.47 -7.00 -23.43
C CYS A 145 -1.41 -7.34 -21.94
N LEU A 146 -2.27 -6.71 -21.13
CA LEU A 146 -2.36 -6.99 -19.69
C LEU A 146 -2.88 -8.40 -19.38
N GLU A 147 -3.91 -8.86 -20.11
CA GLU A 147 -4.47 -10.21 -19.96
C GLU A 147 -3.43 -11.29 -20.29
N SER A 148 -2.73 -11.14 -21.43
CA SER A 148 -1.63 -12.02 -21.82
C SER A 148 -0.57 -12.11 -20.73
N ARG A 149 -0.24 -10.98 -20.08
CA ARG A 149 0.76 -10.97 -19.01
C ARG A 149 0.29 -11.71 -17.76
N PHE A 150 -1.00 -11.65 -17.41
CA PHE A 150 -1.54 -12.44 -16.29
C PHE A 150 -1.52 -13.95 -16.56
N ASP A 151 -1.59 -14.35 -17.83
CA ASP A 151 -1.55 -15.75 -18.26
C ASP A 151 -0.14 -16.36 -18.31
N GLU A 152 0.91 -15.54 -18.25
CA GLU A 152 2.29 -16.02 -18.21
C GLU A 152 2.60 -16.92 -16.99
N SER A 153 3.71 -17.65 -17.06
CA SER A 153 4.19 -18.53 -16.00
C SER A 153 5.41 -18.00 -15.25
N ALA A 154 6.12 -17.01 -15.82
CA ALA A 154 7.34 -16.48 -15.25
C ALA A 154 7.04 -15.35 -14.24
N PRO A 155 7.62 -15.41 -13.02
CA PRO A 155 7.46 -14.33 -12.06
C PRO A 155 8.12 -13.04 -12.57
N VAL A 156 7.68 -11.90 -12.04
CA VAL A 156 8.30 -10.61 -12.35
C VAL A 156 9.73 -10.58 -11.79
N GLU A 157 10.74 -10.59 -12.67
CA GLU A 157 12.15 -10.47 -12.29
C GLU A 157 12.62 -9.01 -12.23
N ASN A 158 12.32 -8.24 -13.28
CA ASN A 158 12.63 -6.82 -13.39
C ASN A 158 11.36 -6.03 -13.68
N THR A 159 10.95 -5.17 -12.75
CA THR A 159 9.74 -4.36 -12.88
C THR A 159 9.79 -3.38 -14.05
N LYS A 160 10.99 -2.90 -14.41
CA LYS A 160 11.21 -1.95 -15.52
C LYS A 160 10.96 -2.54 -16.91
N ASP A 161 10.95 -3.87 -17.01
CA ASP A 161 10.83 -4.60 -18.28
C ASP A 161 9.64 -5.57 -18.27
N ASP A 162 8.65 -5.33 -17.41
CA ASP A 162 7.42 -6.11 -17.32
C ASP A 162 6.22 -5.31 -17.83
N ALA A 163 5.56 -5.79 -18.89
CA ALA A 163 4.48 -5.06 -19.55
C ALA A 163 3.28 -4.83 -18.61
N GLY A 164 2.95 -5.82 -17.77
CA GLY A 164 1.85 -5.69 -16.81
C GLY A 164 2.16 -4.64 -15.76
N VAL A 165 3.38 -4.64 -15.21
CA VAL A 165 3.81 -3.62 -14.24
C VAL A 165 3.72 -2.22 -14.86
N LEU A 166 4.28 -2.03 -16.07
CA LEU A 166 4.27 -0.73 -16.74
C LEU A 166 2.84 -0.24 -17.05
N ILE A 167 1.92 -1.13 -17.45
CA ILE A 167 0.51 -0.78 -17.67
C ILE A 167 -0.16 -0.39 -16.35
N MET A 168 0.06 -1.15 -15.27
CA MET A 168 -0.54 -0.83 -13.97
C MET A 168 -0.02 0.50 -13.42
N GLN A 169 1.26 0.80 -13.61
CA GLN A 169 1.85 2.08 -13.25
C GLN A 169 1.33 3.24 -14.11
N LEU A 170 1.23 3.04 -15.42
CA LEU A 170 0.60 4.02 -16.32
C LEU A 170 -0.80 4.41 -15.80
N LEU A 171 -1.59 3.43 -15.35
CA LEU A 171 -2.92 3.66 -14.80
C LEU A 171 -2.87 4.38 -13.46
N ILE A 172 -2.00 3.99 -12.53
CA ILE A 172 -1.91 4.60 -11.19
C ILE A 172 -1.40 6.05 -11.29
N ASP A 173 -0.30 6.27 -12.02
CA ASP A 173 0.35 7.58 -12.14
C ASP A 173 -0.52 8.63 -12.83
N ASN A 174 -1.46 8.19 -13.68
CA ASN A 174 -2.35 9.08 -14.41
C ASN A 174 -3.63 9.47 -13.67
N ILE A 175 -4.00 8.85 -12.54
CA ILE A 175 -5.27 9.15 -11.84
C ILE A 175 -5.35 10.64 -11.51
N CYS A 176 -4.30 11.17 -10.89
CA CYS A 176 -4.23 12.57 -10.44
C CYS A 176 -4.06 13.59 -11.58
N ASN A 177 -3.89 13.16 -12.83
CA ASN A 177 -3.76 14.06 -13.97
C ASN A 177 -5.13 14.67 -14.33
N PRO A 178 -5.18 15.88 -14.92
CA PRO A 178 -6.43 16.53 -15.30
C PRO A 178 -7.34 15.61 -16.13
N ALA A 179 -8.60 15.46 -15.71
CA ALA A 179 -9.57 14.61 -16.37
C ALA A 179 -10.08 15.22 -17.69
N PRO A 180 -10.38 14.40 -18.72
CA PRO A 180 -10.08 12.98 -18.83
C PRO A 180 -8.62 12.73 -19.20
N ASN A 181 -8.06 11.64 -18.65
CA ASN A 181 -6.66 11.23 -18.79
C ASN A 181 -6.57 9.77 -19.24
N MET A 182 -5.35 9.24 -19.41
CA MET A 182 -5.15 7.89 -19.97
C MET A 182 -5.81 6.79 -19.12
N THR A 183 -5.84 6.94 -17.80
CA THR A 183 -6.52 6.02 -16.88
C THR A 183 -8.03 5.97 -17.15
N HIS A 184 -8.66 7.14 -17.26
CA HIS A 184 -10.07 7.25 -17.60
C HIS A 184 -10.39 6.56 -18.94
N LEU A 185 -9.53 6.73 -19.95
CA LEU A 185 -9.70 6.10 -21.26
C LEU A 185 -9.58 4.57 -21.17
N LEU A 186 -8.47 4.05 -20.63
CA LEU A 186 -8.15 2.61 -20.61
C LEU A 186 -9.04 1.79 -19.68
N LEU A 187 -9.57 2.40 -18.61
CA LEU A 187 -10.54 1.78 -17.72
C LEU A 187 -12.00 1.94 -18.19
N LYS A 188 -12.20 2.56 -19.36
CA LYS A 188 -13.50 2.76 -20.00
C LYS A 188 -14.46 3.65 -19.20
N PHE A 189 -13.93 4.71 -18.57
CA PHE A 189 -14.75 5.81 -18.07
C PHE A 189 -15.36 6.61 -19.23
N ASN A 190 -16.39 7.40 -18.92
CA ASN A 190 -16.93 8.37 -19.85
C ASN A 190 -15.91 9.50 -20.05
N VAL A 191 -15.31 9.54 -21.24
CA VAL A 191 -14.33 10.57 -21.64
C VAL A 191 -14.93 11.63 -22.58
N ASP A 192 -16.17 11.43 -23.03
CA ASP A 192 -16.93 12.40 -23.83
C ASP A 192 -17.77 13.35 -22.96
N GLY A 193 -17.98 13.00 -21.69
CA GLY A 193 -18.69 13.78 -20.68
C GLY A 193 -17.97 13.78 -19.33
N PRO A 194 -18.65 14.20 -18.24
CA PRO A 194 -18.08 14.17 -16.90
C PRO A 194 -17.80 12.73 -16.45
N VAL A 195 -16.57 12.49 -16.02
CA VAL A 195 -16.08 11.17 -15.56
C VAL A 195 -16.90 10.66 -14.37
N GLU A 196 -17.27 11.56 -13.45
CA GLU A 196 -18.06 11.31 -12.24
C GLU A 196 -19.39 10.59 -12.52
N ASN A 197 -19.98 10.83 -13.70
CA ASN A 197 -21.28 10.25 -14.09
C ASN A 197 -21.13 8.94 -14.88
N THR A 198 -19.96 8.30 -14.84
CA THR A 198 -19.71 7.05 -15.55
C THR A 198 -20.50 5.90 -14.92
N LEU A 199 -21.22 5.14 -15.76
CA LEU A 199 -21.79 3.84 -15.37
C LEU A 199 -20.87 2.72 -15.85
N LEU A 200 -20.03 2.20 -14.95
CA LEU A 200 -19.04 1.16 -15.31
C LEU A 200 -19.72 -0.18 -15.59
N GLN A 201 -19.39 -0.77 -16.73
CA GLN A 201 -19.93 -2.05 -17.18
C GLN A 201 -18.84 -3.04 -17.66
N PRO A 202 -17.90 -3.44 -16.78
CA PRO A 202 -16.80 -4.35 -17.13
C PRO A 202 -17.26 -5.76 -17.55
N LYS A 203 -18.55 -6.10 -17.41
CA LYS A 203 -19.12 -7.34 -17.98
C LYS A 203 -19.22 -7.29 -19.51
N TYR A 204 -19.49 -6.11 -20.07
CA TYR A 204 -19.81 -5.93 -21.49
C TYR A 204 -18.68 -5.29 -22.28
N HIS A 205 -17.74 -4.63 -21.60
CA HIS A 205 -16.62 -3.94 -22.23
C HIS A 205 -15.30 -4.58 -21.85
N PHE A 206 -14.59 -5.07 -22.87
CA PHE A 206 -13.20 -5.49 -22.74
C PHE A 206 -12.33 -4.24 -22.53
N SER A 207 -11.62 -4.19 -21.41
CA SER A 207 -10.86 -3.04 -20.94
C SER A 207 -9.89 -3.50 -19.84
N CYS A 208 -8.89 -2.67 -19.50
CA CYS A 208 -7.98 -2.99 -18.39
C CYS A 208 -8.75 -3.19 -17.08
N LEU A 209 -9.84 -2.44 -16.84
CA LEU A 209 -10.68 -2.62 -15.64
C LEU A 209 -11.26 -4.03 -15.57
N LYS A 210 -11.79 -4.55 -16.68
CA LYS A 210 -12.33 -5.92 -16.74
C LYS A 210 -11.25 -6.95 -16.39
N VAL A 211 -10.09 -6.86 -17.03
CA VAL A 211 -8.97 -7.80 -16.81
C VAL A 211 -8.51 -7.77 -15.36
N ILE A 212 -8.37 -6.58 -14.78
CA ILE A 212 -7.96 -6.40 -13.38
C ILE A 212 -9.00 -7.00 -12.43
N LEU A 213 -10.29 -6.72 -12.62
CA LEU A 213 -11.35 -7.28 -11.77
C LEU A 213 -11.43 -8.81 -11.88
N ASP A 214 -11.35 -9.37 -13.09
CA ASP A 214 -11.40 -10.81 -13.32
C ASP A 214 -10.17 -11.51 -12.70
N SER A 215 -8.99 -10.86 -12.76
CA SER A 215 -7.75 -11.33 -12.13
C SER A 215 -7.84 -11.31 -10.61
N LEU A 216 -8.25 -10.17 -10.03
CA LEU A 216 -8.43 -10.01 -8.58
C LEU A 216 -9.53 -10.92 -8.03
N GLU A 217 -10.54 -11.27 -8.83
CA GLU A 217 -11.61 -12.17 -8.41
C GLU A 217 -11.08 -13.56 -8.01
N LYS A 218 -10.09 -14.07 -8.74
CA LYS A 218 -9.60 -15.45 -8.60
C LYS A 218 -8.20 -15.54 -7.98
N LEU A 219 -7.39 -14.48 -8.05
CA LEU A 219 -6.01 -14.41 -7.56
C LEU A 219 -5.17 -15.63 -7.99
N LEU A 220 -5.29 -16.04 -9.27
CA LEU A 220 -4.60 -17.21 -9.80
C LEU A 220 -3.08 -16.99 -9.84
N LYS A 221 -2.33 -18.07 -9.62
CA LYS A 221 -0.84 -18.07 -9.66
C LYS A 221 -0.23 -16.95 -8.78
N PRO A 222 -0.51 -16.90 -7.47
CA PRO A 222 -0.02 -15.82 -6.61
C PRO A 222 1.51 -15.72 -6.60
N GLU A 223 2.24 -16.82 -6.79
CA GLU A 223 3.71 -16.82 -6.87
C GLU A 223 4.27 -16.05 -8.08
N VAL A 224 3.48 -15.95 -9.15
CA VAL A 224 3.86 -15.31 -10.42
C VAL A 224 3.34 -13.87 -10.44
N ASN A 225 2.05 -13.70 -10.08
CA ASN A 225 1.30 -12.46 -10.28
C ASN A 225 1.19 -11.61 -9.00
N ALA A 226 1.94 -11.90 -7.93
CA ALA A 226 1.82 -11.23 -6.63
C ALA A 226 1.84 -9.69 -6.75
N LEU A 227 2.80 -9.16 -7.51
CA LEU A 227 2.98 -7.73 -7.69
C LEU A 227 1.85 -7.11 -8.53
N LEU A 228 1.33 -7.83 -9.53
CA LEU A 228 0.21 -7.35 -10.34
C LEU A 228 -1.09 -7.33 -9.55
N HIS A 229 -1.34 -8.34 -8.71
CA HIS A 229 -2.48 -8.33 -7.79
C HIS A 229 -2.35 -7.18 -6.78
N GLU A 230 -1.13 -6.94 -6.26
CA GLU A 230 -0.83 -5.81 -5.38
C GLU A 230 -1.20 -4.48 -6.03
N PHE A 231 -0.74 -4.23 -7.27
CA PHE A 231 -1.10 -3.02 -8.00
C PHE A 231 -2.59 -2.97 -8.36
N GLY A 232 -3.26 -4.11 -8.55
CA GLY A 232 -4.70 -4.15 -8.77
C GLY A 232 -5.47 -3.59 -7.58
N PHE A 233 -5.15 -4.04 -6.36
CA PHE A 233 -5.75 -3.48 -5.14
C PHE A 233 -5.36 -2.01 -4.91
N GLN A 234 -4.11 -1.63 -5.21
CA GLN A 234 -3.68 -0.23 -5.15
C GLN A 234 -4.50 0.65 -6.10
N LEU A 235 -4.61 0.26 -7.37
CA LEU A 235 -5.35 1.01 -8.37
C LEU A 235 -6.80 1.21 -7.95
N LEU A 236 -7.48 0.16 -7.48
CA LEU A 236 -8.85 0.29 -6.99
C LEU A 236 -8.94 1.27 -5.82
N TYR A 237 -8.02 1.21 -4.86
CA TYR A 237 -8.00 2.15 -3.74
C TYR A 237 -7.79 3.61 -4.21
N GLU A 238 -6.81 3.86 -5.07
CA GLU A 238 -6.52 5.22 -5.55
C GLU A 238 -7.69 5.78 -6.39
N LEU A 239 -8.39 4.93 -7.16
CA LEU A 239 -9.60 5.33 -7.87
C LEU A 239 -10.76 5.66 -6.92
N CYS A 240 -10.88 4.95 -5.79
CA CYS A 240 -11.87 5.27 -4.76
C CYS A 240 -11.55 6.61 -4.07
N LEU A 241 -10.25 6.93 -3.92
CA LEU A 241 -9.78 8.16 -3.29
C LEU A 241 -9.93 9.39 -4.19
N ASP A 242 -9.80 9.22 -5.51
CA ASP A 242 -9.93 10.33 -6.47
C ASP A 242 -11.38 10.84 -6.61
N PRO A 243 -11.64 12.15 -6.49
CA PRO A 243 -12.99 12.70 -6.55
C PRO A 243 -13.76 12.43 -7.86
N CYS A 244 -13.07 12.30 -9.00
CA CYS A 244 -13.73 12.09 -10.30
C CYS A 244 -14.13 10.64 -10.51
N THR A 245 -13.39 9.68 -9.94
CA THR A 245 -13.63 8.24 -10.14
C THR A 245 -14.28 7.55 -8.96
N SER A 246 -14.33 8.20 -7.78
CA SER A 246 -14.80 7.60 -6.54
C SER A 246 -16.19 6.98 -6.67
N VAL A 247 -17.20 7.77 -7.04
CA VAL A 247 -18.60 7.31 -7.10
C VAL A 247 -18.79 6.11 -8.05
N PRO A 248 -18.37 6.16 -9.34
CA PRO A 248 -18.49 5.02 -10.24
C PRO A 248 -17.85 3.72 -9.74
N ILE A 249 -16.69 3.82 -9.07
CA ILE A 249 -15.93 2.66 -8.61
C ILE A 249 -16.53 2.12 -7.31
N MET A 250 -16.90 2.98 -6.37
CA MET A 250 -17.55 2.58 -5.12
C MET A 250 -18.88 1.86 -5.41
N ASP A 251 -19.71 2.41 -6.30
CA ASP A 251 -20.96 1.78 -6.75
C ASP A 251 -20.69 0.38 -7.33
N LEU A 252 -19.70 0.28 -8.23
CA LEU A 252 -19.33 -0.98 -8.88
C LEU A 252 -18.91 -2.05 -7.86
N LEU A 253 -18.02 -1.70 -6.93
CA LEU A 253 -17.46 -2.61 -5.94
C LEU A 253 -18.50 -3.06 -4.90
N SER A 254 -19.44 -2.17 -4.55
CA SER A 254 -20.55 -2.45 -3.61
C SER A 254 -21.66 -3.31 -4.21
N THR A 255 -21.77 -3.41 -5.54
CA THR A 255 -22.83 -4.22 -6.15
C THR A 255 -22.79 -5.69 -5.72
N ASN A 256 -23.98 -6.27 -5.53
CA ASN A 256 -24.17 -7.68 -5.15
C ASN A 256 -23.51 -8.70 -6.10
N LYS A 257 -23.17 -8.28 -7.33
CA LYS A 257 -22.41 -9.12 -8.26
C LYS A 257 -20.96 -9.28 -7.83
N TYR A 258 -20.33 -8.22 -7.35
CA TYR A 258 -18.91 -8.22 -7.00
C TYR A 258 -18.71 -8.51 -5.51
N GLN A 259 -19.49 -7.88 -4.63
CA GLN A 259 -19.32 -7.94 -3.16
C GLN A 259 -17.84 -7.88 -2.76
N PHE A 260 -17.10 -6.97 -3.42
CA PHE A 260 -15.64 -7.06 -3.53
C PHE A 260 -14.97 -6.96 -2.16
N PHE A 261 -15.46 -6.04 -1.33
CA PHE A 261 -14.96 -5.74 0.01
C PHE A 261 -14.87 -6.99 0.91
N VAL A 262 -15.95 -7.78 1.00
CA VAL A 262 -16.04 -8.88 1.97
C VAL A 262 -15.45 -10.18 1.43
N LYS A 263 -15.54 -10.40 0.10
CA LYS A 263 -15.06 -11.62 -0.56
C LYS A 263 -13.58 -11.90 -0.30
N HIS A 264 -12.75 -10.86 -0.29
CA HIS A 264 -11.30 -11.02 -0.14
C HIS A 264 -10.84 -11.21 1.30
N LEU A 265 -11.64 -10.81 2.29
CA LEU A 265 -11.33 -11.02 3.70
C LEU A 265 -11.25 -12.51 4.07
N ASP A 266 -12.13 -13.34 3.50
CA ASP A 266 -12.18 -14.78 3.77
C ASP A 266 -11.14 -15.60 3.03
N SER A 267 -10.63 -15.10 1.90
CA SER A 267 -9.69 -15.84 1.06
C SER A 267 -8.25 -15.63 1.52
N PHE A 268 -7.66 -14.46 1.23
CA PHE A 268 -6.26 -14.19 1.56
C PHE A 268 -6.08 -13.21 2.72
N GLY A 269 -7.14 -12.52 3.16
CA GLY A 269 -7.07 -11.52 4.24
C GLY A 269 -6.48 -12.09 5.53
N ILE A 270 -7.01 -13.21 6.00
CA ILE A 270 -6.58 -13.90 7.24
C ILE A 270 -5.65 -15.10 7.00
N ALA A 271 -5.30 -15.42 5.75
CA ALA A 271 -4.43 -16.54 5.45
C ALA A 271 -3.03 -16.38 6.10
N GLN A 272 -2.36 -17.49 6.39
CA GLN A 272 -0.98 -17.43 6.87
C GLN A 272 -0.05 -16.81 5.83
N LEU A 273 0.92 -16.01 6.28
CA LEU A 273 1.86 -15.38 5.37
C LEU A 273 2.88 -16.39 4.82
N PRO A 274 3.34 -16.22 3.57
CA PRO A 274 4.39 -17.04 2.97
C PRO A 274 5.68 -17.06 3.81
N PRO A 275 6.46 -18.15 3.75
CA PRO A 275 7.69 -18.30 4.52
C PRO A 275 8.78 -17.31 4.07
N ARG A 276 9.49 -16.72 5.05
CA ARG A 276 10.54 -15.70 4.81
C ARG A 276 11.73 -16.22 4.00
N THR A 277 12.12 -17.48 4.18
CA THR A 277 13.37 -18.03 3.63
C THR A 277 13.32 -18.32 2.13
N SER A 278 12.16 -18.69 1.59
CA SER A 278 12.01 -19.12 0.20
C SER A 278 11.09 -18.23 -0.63
N LYS A 279 10.16 -17.48 -0.02
CA LYS A 279 9.10 -16.74 -0.73
C LYS A 279 8.95 -15.30 -0.22
N LEU A 280 10.06 -14.61 -0.01
CA LEU A 280 10.05 -13.25 0.56
C LEU A 280 9.34 -12.23 -0.34
N ALA A 281 9.56 -12.25 -1.66
CA ALA A 281 8.89 -11.33 -2.58
C ALA A 281 7.36 -11.50 -2.54
N LEU A 282 6.88 -12.75 -2.56
CA LEU A 282 5.46 -13.06 -2.40
C LEU A 282 4.93 -12.57 -1.05
N ARG A 283 5.67 -12.79 0.05
CA ARG A 283 5.30 -12.33 1.39
C ARG A 283 5.11 -10.81 1.44
N ILE A 284 6.03 -10.05 0.85
CA ILE A 284 5.98 -8.58 0.78
C ILE A 284 4.73 -8.15 0.00
N SER A 285 4.50 -8.71 -1.19
CA SER A 285 3.32 -8.37 -1.99
C SER A 285 2.01 -8.76 -1.31
N THR A 286 1.92 -9.91 -0.65
CA THR A 286 0.73 -10.30 0.11
C THR A 286 0.43 -9.33 1.25
N LEU A 287 1.44 -8.81 1.94
CA LEU A 287 1.25 -7.79 2.97
C LEU A 287 0.69 -6.48 2.39
N HIS A 288 1.21 -6.03 1.25
CA HIS A 288 0.70 -4.84 0.57
C HIS A 288 -0.71 -5.03 0.00
N GLN A 289 -1.02 -6.19 -0.60
CA GLN A 289 -2.37 -6.52 -1.06
C GLN A 289 -3.40 -6.40 0.07
N ARG A 290 -3.06 -6.93 1.26
CA ARG A 290 -3.92 -6.81 2.43
C ARG A 290 -4.03 -5.38 2.91
N ALA A 291 -2.93 -4.63 2.91
CA ALA A 291 -2.95 -3.22 3.27
C ALA A 291 -3.92 -2.41 2.40
N TRP A 292 -3.86 -2.59 1.08
CA TRP A 292 -4.76 -1.94 0.13
C TRP A 292 -6.21 -2.39 0.29
N LEU A 293 -6.45 -3.69 0.49
CA LEU A 293 -7.78 -4.19 0.83
C LEU A 293 -8.33 -3.52 2.09
N LEU A 294 -7.58 -3.50 3.19
CA LEU A 294 -8.03 -2.90 4.44
C LEU A 294 -8.29 -1.39 4.29
N LYS A 295 -7.46 -0.69 3.51
CA LYS A 295 -7.69 0.72 3.17
C LYS A 295 -8.99 0.93 2.38
N LEU A 296 -9.31 0.06 1.41
CA LEU A 296 -10.59 0.08 0.69
C LEU A 296 -11.78 -0.09 1.65
N LEU A 297 -11.69 -1.04 2.60
CA LEU A 297 -12.72 -1.24 3.61
C LEU A 297 -12.90 -0.02 4.50
N ALA A 298 -11.79 0.55 4.98
CA ALA A 298 -11.81 1.75 5.79
C ALA A 298 -12.41 2.94 5.03
N PHE A 299 -12.14 3.05 3.73
CA PHE A 299 -12.71 4.10 2.88
C PHE A 299 -14.22 3.96 2.74
N GLU A 300 -14.75 2.76 2.44
CA GLU A 300 -16.20 2.53 2.39
C GLU A 300 -16.85 2.86 3.74
N LEU A 301 -16.29 2.37 4.85
CA LEU A 301 -16.79 2.67 6.19
C LEU A 301 -16.74 4.17 6.53
N HIS A 302 -15.81 4.92 5.96
CA HIS A 302 -15.67 6.35 6.18
C HIS A 302 -16.68 7.15 5.36
N SER A 303 -16.73 6.88 4.05
CA SER A 303 -17.37 7.74 3.05
C SER A 303 -18.81 7.35 2.73
N ALA A 304 -19.23 6.12 3.05
CA ALA A 304 -20.57 5.62 2.74
C ALA A 304 -21.68 6.47 3.37
N ASP A 305 -22.62 6.89 2.53
CA ASP A 305 -23.90 7.42 2.96
C ASP A 305 -24.80 6.28 3.45
N MET A 306 -25.20 6.36 4.71
CA MET A 306 -26.08 5.35 5.32
C MET A 306 -27.53 5.45 4.83
N ALA A 307 -27.90 6.52 4.11
CA ALA A 307 -29.18 6.63 3.44
C ALA A 307 -29.24 5.80 2.15
N ASP A 308 -28.11 5.54 1.50
CA ASP A 308 -28.03 4.69 0.33
C ASP A 308 -28.06 3.20 0.75
N PRO A 309 -29.04 2.40 0.29
CA PRO A 309 -29.14 1.00 0.67
C PRO A 309 -27.92 0.17 0.23
N LEU A 310 -27.29 0.49 -0.90
CA LEU A 310 -26.15 -0.25 -1.45
C LEU A 310 -24.92 -0.12 -0.56
N HIS A 311 -24.60 1.11 -0.18
CA HIS A 311 -23.46 1.42 0.70
C HIS A 311 -23.74 1.03 2.15
N LYS A 312 -24.98 1.18 2.61
CA LYS A 312 -25.40 0.69 3.92
C LYS A 312 -25.20 -0.83 4.04
N GLU A 313 -25.66 -1.62 3.07
CA GLU A 313 -25.49 -3.08 3.06
C GLU A 313 -24.01 -3.45 3.05
N SER A 314 -23.20 -2.78 2.23
CA SER A 314 -21.76 -2.99 2.15
C SER A 314 -21.06 -2.69 3.49
N CYS A 315 -21.35 -1.55 4.11
CA CYS A 315 -20.82 -1.18 5.43
C CYS A 315 -21.17 -2.21 6.51
N LEU A 316 -22.43 -2.62 6.58
CA LEU A 316 -22.87 -3.61 7.57
C LEU A 316 -22.19 -4.97 7.34
N ALA A 317 -22.04 -5.39 6.08
CA ALA A 317 -21.35 -6.62 5.74
C ALA A 317 -19.86 -6.56 6.15
N ILE A 318 -19.19 -5.42 5.96
CA ILE A 318 -17.80 -5.20 6.41
C ILE A 318 -17.70 -5.29 7.94
N ILE A 319 -18.53 -4.54 8.66
CA ILE A 319 -18.53 -4.51 10.14
C ILE A 319 -18.77 -5.90 10.70
N TRP A 320 -19.83 -6.56 10.21
CA TRP A 320 -20.17 -7.91 10.63
C TRP A 320 -19.01 -8.87 10.37
N LYS A 321 -18.35 -8.79 9.21
CA LYS A 321 -17.25 -9.70 8.90
C LYS A 321 -16.02 -9.49 9.77
N ILE A 322 -15.70 -8.24 10.10
CA ILE A 322 -14.48 -7.88 10.81
C ILE A 322 -14.62 -8.08 12.33
N PHE A 323 -15.82 -7.79 12.86
CA PHE A 323 -16.06 -7.70 14.30
C PHE A 323 -16.96 -8.79 14.88
N ALA A 324 -17.78 -9.49 14.08
CA ALA A 324 -18.62 -10.56 14.62
C ALA A 324 -17.79 -11.77 15.07
N GLN A 325 -18.16 -12.34 16.20
CA GLN A 325 -17.66 -13.65 16.63
C GLN A 325 -18.45 -14.73 15.87
N HIS A 326 -17.75 -15.60 15.14
CA HIS A 326 -18.31 -16.83 14.57
C HIS A 326 -18.74 -17.77 15.70
N SER A 327 -19.93 -17.57 16.24
CA SER A 327 -20.63 -18.59 17.00
C SER A 327 -21.08 -19.66 16.00
N GLU A 328 -20.44 -20.83 15.96
CA GLU A 328 -21.01 -22.01 15.29
C GLU A 328 -22.29 -22.42 16.05
N VAL A 329 -23.38 -21.73 15.79
CA VAL A 329 -24.69 -22.18 16.25
C VAL A 329 -25.22 -23.12 15.18
N ASN A 330 -24.97 -24.42 15.40
CA ASN A 330 -25.67 -25.52 14.75
C ASN A 330 -27.17 -25.40 15.07
N TYR A 331 -27.91 -24.64 14.26
CA TYR A 331 -29.35 -24.82 14.14
C TYR A 331 -29.60 -25.83 13.02
N GLY A 332 -30.11 -26.99 13.41
CA GLY A 332 -30.61 -27.99 12.47
C GLY A 332 -31.82 -27.46 11.69
N GLU A 333 -31.69 -27.52 10.36
CA GLU A 333 -32.72 -27.74 9.31
C GLU A 333 -33.79 -26.65 9.02
N PRO A 334 -34.49 -26.68 7.85
CA PRO A 334 -34.10 -27.17 6.51
C PRO A 334 -34.38 -26.15 5.37
N ASN A 335 -33.71 -26.36 4.23
CA ASN A 335 -34.06 -25.90 2.87
C ASN A 335 -34.22 -24.38 2.59
N SER A 336 -33.14 -23.74 2.12
CA SER A 336 -33.15 -23.07 0.81
C SER A 336 -31.71 -22.96 0.27
N ALA A 337 -31.50 -23.46 -0.95
CA ALA A 337 -30.20 -23.64 -1.55
C ALA A 337 -29.54 -22.31 -1.95
N LYS A 338 -28.34 -22.03 -1.43
CA LYS A 338 -27.29 -21.30 -2.15
C LYS A 338 -25.95 -22.00 -1.89
N THR A 339 -25.49 -22.70 -2.91
CA THR A 339 -24.28 -23.52 -2.94
C THR A 339 -23.04 -22.62 -2.90
N PHE A 340 -22.42 -22.48 -1.73
CA PHE A 340 -21.01 -22.09 -1.66
C PHE A 340 -20.18 -23.37 -1.62
N VAL A 341 -19.37 -23.58 -2.66
CA VAL A 341 -18.43 -24.70 -2.74
C VAL A 341 -17.26 -24.38 -1.82
N THR A 342 -17.27 -24.93 -0.60
CA THR A 342 -16.12 -24.94 0.30
C THR A 342 -15.18 -26.08 -0.09
N HIS A 343 -13.94 -25.73 -0.41
CA HIS A 343 -12.85 -26.70 -0.53
C HIS A 343 -12.39 -27.14 0.87
N PRO A 344 -12.11 -28.43 1.09
CA PRO A 344 -11.73 -28.95 2.40
C PRO A 344 -10.21 -28.93 2.58
N PHE A 345 -9.67 -28.04 3.41
CA PHE A 345 -8.37 -28.23 4.04
C PHE A 345 -8.37 -27.59 5.44
N ASP A 346 -8.12 -28.46 6.44
CA ASP A 346 -7.72 -28.20 7.82
C ASP A 346 -8.62 -27.35 8.74
N ALA A 347 -9.72 -27.98 9.19
CA ALA A 347 -10.38 -27.62 10.44
C ALA A 347 -9.52 -28.06 11.64
N VAL A 348 -8.78 -27.11 12.22
CA VAL A 348 -8.23 -27.24 13.57
C VAL A 348 -9.05 -26.33 14.49
N ASN A 349 -9.74 -26.95 15.44
CA ASN A 349 -10.48 -26.34 16.54
C ASN A 349 -9.82 -25.05 17.07
N GLY A 350 -10.41 -23.90 16.77
CA GLY A 350 -10.05 -22.61 17.33
C GLY A 350 -11.31 -21.94 17.85
N THR A 351 -11.28 -21.51 19.12
CA THR A 351 -12.23 -20.53 19.65
C THR A 351 -12.32 -19.37 18.66
N SER A 352 -13.51 -19.08 18.12
CA SER A 352 -13.71 -18.03 17.12
C SER A 352 -13.16 -16.69 17.62
N LYS A 353 -12.00 -16.27 17.12
CA LYS A 353 -11.44 -14.95 17.38
C LYS A 353 -12.06 -13.94 16.43
N ILE A 354 -12.10 -12.68 16.86
CA ILE A 354 -12.50 -11.56 16.01
C ILE A 354 -11.45 -11.40 14.89
N LYS A 355 -11.88 -11.27 13.63
CA LYS A 355 -10.95 -11.18 12.49
C LYS A 355 -10.02 -9.98 12.57
N ALA A 356 -10.47 -8.87 13.16
CA ALA A 356 -9.60 -7.72 13.45
C ALA A 356 -8.36 -8.11 14.28
N LEU A 357 -8.50 -9.02 15.25
CA LEU A 357 -7.38 -9.52 16.04
C LEU A 357 -6.51 -10.48 15.23
N GLU A 358 -7.11 -11.38 14.46
CA GLU A 358 -6.37 -12.30 13.58
C GLU A 358 -5.51 -11.54 12.57
N LEU A 359 -6.05 -10.48 11.95
CA LEU A 359 -5.32 -9.60 11.03
C LEU A 359 -4.08 -8.98 11.67
N LEU A 360 -4.17 -8.58 12.95
CA LEU A 360 -3.05 -8.03 13.70
C LEU A 360 -2.02 -9.12 14.06
N GLU A 361 -2.48 -10.31 14.46
CA GLU A 361 -1.62 -11.46 14.81
C GLU A 361 -0.77 -11.90 13.61
N ILE A 362 -1.33 -11.90 12.40
CA ILE A 362 -0.64 -12.41 11.20
C ILE A 362 0.66 -11.65 10.89
N VAL A 363 0.73 -10.34 11.18
CA VAL A 363 1.90 -9.52 10.87
C VAL A 363 3.17 -10.07 11.55
N HIS A 364 3.06 -10.86 12.63
CA HIS A 364 4.14 -11.60 13.32
C HIS A 364 5.51 -10.90 13.16
N PHE A 365 5.68 -9.82 13.90
CA PHE A 365 6.93 -9.10 14.03
C PHE A 365 7.94 -10.10 14.63
N LYS A 366 8.76 -10.73 13.79
CA LYS A 366 9.98 -11.43 14.25
C LYS A 366 11.13 -10.46 14.02
N PRO A 367 12.19 -10.52 14.84
CA PRO A 367 13.28 -9.58 14.71
C PRO A 367 13.84 -9.68 13.30
N PRO A 368 14.22 -8.55 12.68
CA PRO A 368 15.04 -8.62 11.51
C PRO A 368 16.33 -9.38 11.85
N ASP A 369 16.79 -10.24 10.95
CA ASP A 369 18.01 -11.03 11.17
C ASP A 369 19.15 -10.12 11.69
N ILE A 370 19.93 -10.64 12.65
CA ILE A 370 21.09 -10.00 13.29
C ILE A 370 22.09 -9.39 12.27
N GLY A 371 21.97 -9.77 10.99
CA GLY A 371 22.70 -9.21 9.85
C GLY A 371 22.34 -7.78 9.43
N LEU A 372 21.36 -7.11 10.05
CA LEU A 372 21.07 -5.68 9.82
C LEU A 372 22.09 -4.73 10.45
N ARG A 373 22.77 -5.15 11.54
CA ARG A 373 23.82 -4.32 12.13
C ARG A 373 24.90 -4.13 11.08
N TYR A 374 25.29 -2.87 10.84
CA TYR A 374 26.38 -2.53 9.94
C TYR A 374 27.53 -3.50 10.20
N PRO A 375 27.96 -4.29 9.20
CA PRO A 375 28.75 -5.47 9.48
C PRO A 375 29.98 -5.14 10.32
N GLN A 376 30.12 -5.80 11.47
CA GLN A 376 31.20 -5.51 12.42
C GLN A 376 32.59 -5.65 11.78
N PHE A 377 32.72 -6.49 10.75
CA PHE A 377 33.95 -6.60 9.98
C PHE A 377 34.31 -5.29 9.25
N ILE A 378 33.32 -4.49 8.82
CA ILE A 378 33.56 -3.22 8.13
C ILE A 378 34.05 -2.15 9.11
N LEU A 379 33.50 -2.11 10.33
CA LEU A 379 34.01 -1.25 11.40
C LEU A 379 35.51 -1.49 11.67
N ASN A 380 35.97 -2.73 11.44
CA ASN A 380 37.36 -3.14 11.60
C ASN A 380 38.21 -2.95 10.33
N THR A 381 37.64 -2.47 9.22
CA THR A 381 38.38 -2.22 7.97
C THR A 381 38.86 -0.77 7.86
N LYS A 382 40.01 -0.57 7.20
CA LYS A 382 40.54 0.78 6.85
C LYS A 382 39.63 1.59 5.91
N TYR A 383 38.59 0.99 5.37
CA TYR A 383 37.69 1.57 4.38
C TYR A 383 36.37 2.08 4.97
N HIS A 384 36.11 1.85 6.27
CA HIS A 384 34.84 2.15 6.93
C HIS A 384 34.29 3.56 6.64
N LYS A 385 35.08 4.61 6.91
CA LYS A 385 34.67 6.01 6.71
C LYS A 385 34.29 6.30 5.25
N LYS A 386 35.04 5.74 4.29
CA LYS A 386 34.77 5.96 2.86
C LYS A 386 33.48 5.27 2.41
N VAL A 387 33.17 4.10 2.98
CA VAL A 387 31.89 3.42 2.71
C VAL A 387 30.73 4.20 3.34
N GLU A 388 30.92 4.75 4.56
CA GLU A 388 29.94 5.63 5.17
C GLU A 388 29.72 6.91 4.35
N ASP A 389 30.76 7.52 3.78
CA ASP A 389 30.63 8.71 2.92
C ASP A 389 29.76 8.41 1.68
N ILE A 390 29.93 7.25 1.05
CA ILE A 390 29.11 6.80 -0.08
C ILE A 390 27.64 6.67 0.34
N LEU A 391 27.38 6.01 1.47
CA LEU A 391 26.02 5.78 1.99
C LEU A 391 25.39 7.06 2.56
N SER A 392 26.20 8.02 3.01
CA SER A 392 25.73 9.32 3.52
C SER A 392 25.26 10.24 2.38
N ASN A 393 25.71 10.01 1.14
CA ASN A 393 25.22 10.75 0.00
C ASN A 393 23.75 10.43 -0.26
N SER A 394 22.89 11.44 -0.06
CA SER A 394 21.44 11.27 -0.17
C SER A 394 20.89 11.27 -1.61
N ALA A 395 21.73 11.52 -2.61
CA ALA A 395 21.32 11.60 -4.00
C ALA A 395 20.83 10.25 -4.56
N ILE A 396 19.95 10.32 -5.56
CA ILE A 396 19.53 9.16 -6.35
C ILE A 396 20.59 8.78 -7.39
N SER A 397 20.58 7.54 -7.90
CA SER A 397 21.56 7.04 -8.87
C SER A 397 21.60 7.87 -10.16
N GLU A 398 20.46 8.36 -10.63
CA GLU A 398 20.36 9.27 -11.77
C GLU A 398 21.06 10.63 -11.54
N MET A 399 21.21 11.03 -10.27
CA MET A 399 21.86 12.27 -9.84
C MET A 399 23.27 12.01 -9.25
N GLY A 400 23.84 10.82 -9.50
CA GLY A 400 25.19 10.45 -9.07
C GLY A 400 25.31 9.92 -7.64
N GLY A 401 24.20 9.52 -7.00
CA GLY A 401 24.20 8.81 -5.72
C GLY A 401 24.09 7.29 -5.86
N VAL A 402 23.77 6.60 -4.76
CA VAL A 402 23.65 5.12 -4.71
C VAL A 402 22.25 4.64 -4.33
N TYR A 403 21.27 5.55 -4.31
CA TYR A 403 19.90 5.25 -3.92
C TYR A 403 18.95 5.31 -5.12
N PHE A 404 17.88 4.55 -5.06
CA PHE A 404 16.74 4.68 -5.97
C PHE A 404 15.43 4.49 -5.20
N TYR A 405 14.31 4.87 -5.81
CA TYR A 405 12.98 4.60 -5.28
C TYR A 405 12.41 3.37 -6.00
N SER A 406 11.93 2.40 -5.23
CA SER A 406 11.21 1.25 -5.77
C SER A 406 9.85 1.67 -6.32
N GLU A 407 9.18 0.75 -7.03
CA GLU A 407 7.80 0.94 -7.50
C GLU A 407 6.78 1.15 -6.35
N ARG A 408 7.19 0.85 -5.11
CA ARG A 408 6.40 1.05 -3.88
C ARG A 408 6.72 2.38 -3.19
N GLY A 409 7.67 3.15 -3.72
CA GLY A 409 8.19 4.37 -3.11
C GLY A 409 9.22 4.14 -1.99
N ASP A 410 9.73 2.91 -1.83
CA ASP A 410 10.77 2.61 -0.84
C ASP A 410 12.13 3.08 -1.35
N ARG A 411 12.87 3.81 -0.51
CA ARG A 411 14.24 4.23 -0.84
C ARG A 411 15.23 3.11 -0.55
N LEU A 412 15.78 2.52 -1.61
CA LEU A 412 16.66 1.35 -1.57
C LEU A 412 18.05 1.67 -2.12
N ILE A 413 19.04 0.84 -1.78
CA ILE A 413 20.40 0.93 -2.33
C ILE A 413 20.40 0.30 -3.72
N ASP A 414 20.77 1.07 -4.74
CA ASP A 414 21.03 0.59 -6.09
C ASP A 414 22.33 -0.23 -6.07
N LEU A 415 22.22 -1.54 -6.30
CA LEU A 415 23.36 -2.45 -6.16
C LEU A 415 24.43 -2.21 -7.23
N ASP A 416 24.03 -1.77 -8.43
CA ASP A 416 24.96 -1.51 -9.53
C ASP A 416 25.68 -0.18 -9.30
N ALA A 417 24.93 0.89 -8.96
CA ALA A 417 25.54 2.16 -8.60
C ALA A 417 26.43 2.06 -7.35
N PHE A 418 26.02 1.25 -6.36
CA PHE A 418 26.82 1.00 -5.15
C PHE A 418 28.07 0.18 -5.47
N HIS A 419 27.97 -0.87 -6.30
CA HIS A 419 29.12 -1.62 -6.78
C HIS A 419 30.14 -0.70 -7.47
N ASP A 420 29.67 0.16 -8.38
CA ASP A 420 30.52 1.07 -9.14
C ASP A 420 31.18 2.13 -8.24
N ALA A 421 30.43 2.71 -7.30
CA ALA A 421 30.95 3.64 -6.31
C ALA A 421 32.04 2.99 -5.42
N LEU A 422 31.81 1.75 -4.96
CA LEU A 422 32.79 0.99 -4.18
C LEU A 422 34.05 0.69 -4.99
N TRP A 423 33.90 0.26 -6.25
CA TRP A 423 35.04 0.00 -7.13
C TRP A 423 35.86 1.24 -7.44
N GLN A 424 35.21 2.38 -7.71
CA GLN A 424 35.91 3.64 -7.93
C GLN A 424 36.69 4.04 -6.68
N MET A 425 36.05 3.99 -5.51
CA MET A 425 36.68 4.33 -4.22
C MET A 425 37.92 3.47 -3.95
N LEU A 426 37.85 2.16 -4.23
CA LEU A 426 38.94 1.23 -3.98
C LEU A 426 40.09 1.40 -4.99
N LYS A 427 39.81 1.75 -6.26
CA LYS A 427 40.84 2.10 -7.26
C LYS A 427 41.59 3.39 -6.92
N PHE A 428 40.90 4.43 -6.42
CA PHE A 428 41.54 5.68 -6.01
C PHE A 428 42.34 5.56 -4.71
N SER A 429 42.03 4.54 -3.89
CA SER A 429 42.77 4.25 -2.65
C SER A 429 44.12 3.56 -2.89
N THR A 430 44.43 3.14 -4.13
CA THR A 430 45.66 2.45 -4.55
C THR A 430 46.61 3.36 -5.34
N GLN A 431 46.82 4.61 -4.92
CA GLN A 431 47.80 5.49 -5.59
C GLN A 431 49.25 4.96 -5.46
N PRO A 432 50.15 5.26 -6.43
CA PRO A 432 51.45 4.58 -6.59
C PRO A 432 52.55 5.01 -5.59
N GLY A 433 52.17 5.61 -4.46
CA GLY A 433 53.10 6.18 -3.47
C GLY A 433 53.29 5.33 -2.21
N ASP A 434 52.43 4.34 -1.97
CA ASP A 434 52.58 3.39 -0.87
C ASP A 434 53.51 2.24 -1.27
N SER A 435 54.31 1.76 -0.32
CA SER A 435 55.40 0.80 -0.55
C SER A 435 54.96 -0.41 -1.40
N PRO A 436 55.86 -0.99 -2.23
CA PRO A 436 55.56 -2.11 -3.13
C PRO A 436 55.16 -3.43 -2.41
N TYR A 437 55.03 -3.41 -1.09
CA TYR A 437 54.62 -4.54 -0.25
C TYR A 437 53.16 -4.47 0.22
N ASN A 438 52.40 -3.43 -0.13
CA ASN A 438 51.04 -3.19 0.37
C ASN A 438 49.98 -2.99 -0.73
N ILE A 439 50.20 -3.53 -1.93
CA ILE A 439 49.13 -3.62 -2.94
C ILE A 439 48.12 -4.66 -2.42
N PRO A 440 46.89 -4.28 -2.04
CA PRO A 440 45.91 -5.26 -1.60
C PRO A 440 45.66 -6.22 -2.75
N ASP A 441 45.64 -7.52 -2.46
CA ASP A 441 45.36 -8.52 -3.48
C ASP A 441 43.98 -8.20 -4.10
N LYS A 442 43.91 -8.16 -5.43
CA LYS A 442 42.65 -7.86 -6.15
C LYS A 442 41.50 -8.79 -5.70
N GLY A 443 41.85 -9.98 -5.22
CA GLY A 443 40.93 -10.94 -4.60
C GLY A 443 40.33 -10.45 -3.28
N GLU A 444 41.12 -9.84 -2.38
CA GLU A 444 40.63 -9.31 -1.09
C GLU A 444 39.63 -8.16 -1.31
N ILE A 445 39.93 -7.26 -2.25
CA ILE A 445 39.04 -6.14 -2.62
C ILE A 445 37.71 -6.67 -3.15
N SER A 446 37.77 -7.65 -4.06
CA SER A 446 36.58 -8.28 -4.62
C SER A 446 35.74 -8.99 -3.53
N GLU A 447 36.38 -9.62 -2.55
CA GLU A 447 35.68 -10.27 -1.44
C GLU A 447 34.97 -9.26 -0.53
N VAL A 448 35.60 -8.12 -0.23
CA VAL A 448 34.99 -7.04 0.55
C VAL A 448 33.79 -6.44 -0.17
N ILE A 449 33.90 -6.15 -1.47
CA ILE A 449 32.78 -5.65 -2.29
C ILE A 449 31.63 -6.66 -2.27
N GLN A 450 31.91 -7.96 -2.49
CA GLN A 450 30.87 -8.99 -2.46
C GLN A 450 30.18 -9.08 -1.09
N LYS A 451 30.91 -8.98 0.02
CA LYS A 451 30.31 -8.95 1.37
C LYS A 451 29.43 -7.71 1.57
N LEU A 452 29.86 -6.54 1.09
CA LEU A 452 29.09 -5.29 1.14
C LEU A 452 27.82 -5.37 0.30
N LEU A 453 27.88 -5.90 -0.92
CA LEU A 453 26.72 -6.09 -1.78
C LEU A 453 25.73 -7.09 -1.20
N ARG A 454 26.21 -8.19 -0.61
CA ARG A 454 25.35 -9.14 0.11
C ARG A 454 24.66 -8.50 1.31
N TRP A 455 25.36 -7.62 2.04
CA TRP A 455 24.74 -6.84 3.11
C TRP A 455 23.70 -5.87 2.57
N ALA A 456 24.02 -5.08 1.54
CA ALA A 456 23.10 -4.11 0.93
C ALA A 456 21.84 -4.79 0.39
N TRP A 457 21.98 -5.95 -0.25
CA TRP A 457 20.85 -6.76 -0.70
C TRP A 457 19.96 -7.24 0.46
N LYS A 458 20.55 -7.77 1.54
CA LYS A 458 19.80 -8.17 2.75
C LYS A 458 19.13 -6.98 3.43
N TYR A 459 19.82 -5.84 3.47
CA TYR A 459 19.31 -4.60 4.02
C TYR A 459 18.08 -4.11 3.24
N ASN A 460 18.15 -4.06 1.91
CA ASN A 460 17.01 -3.73 1.05
C ASN A 460 15.84 -4.68 1.28
N LYS A 461 16.07 -6.00 1.27
CA LYS A 461 15.03 -7.01 1.47
C LYS A 461 14.31 -6.87 2.82
N ASN A 462 15.07 -6.53 3.86
CA ASN A 462 14.50 -6.26 5.17
C ASN A 462 13.69 -4.95 5.19
N LEU A 463 14.20 -3.88 4.59
CA LEU A 463 13.47 -2.61 4.49
C LEU A 463 12.14 -2.78 3.78
N GLU A 464 12.11 -3.51 2.66
CA GLU A 464 10.89 -3.82 1.93
C GLU A 464 9.88 -4.59 2.80
N GLU A 465 10.32 -5.62 3.56
CA GLU A 465 9.41 -6.34 4.47
C GLU A 465 8.89 -5.43 5.60
N GLN A 466 9.73 -4.58 6.19
CA GLN A 466 9.30 -3.65 7.23
C GLN A 466 8.32 -2.59 6.71
N ALA A 467 8.55 -2.08 5.49
CA ALA A 467 7.63 -1.17 4.82
C ALA A 467 6.28 -1.84 4.57
N ALA A 468 6.27 -3.10 4.12
CA ALA A 468 5.06 -3.87 3.90
C ALA A 468 4.29 -4.16 5.19
N GLN A 469 4.99 -4.53 6.26
CA GLN A 469 4.38 -4.72 7.60
C GLN A 469 3.78 -3.42 8.13
N LEU A 470 4.48 -2.29 7.96
CA LEU A 470 3.97 -0.98 8.39
C LEU A 470 2.73 -0.58 7.57
N HIS A 471 2.75 -0.82 6.26
CA HIS A 471 1.62 -0.53 5.39
C HIS A 471 0.40 -1.37 5.77
N MET A 472 0.56 -2.68 5.97
CA MET A 472 -0.50 -3.57 6.46
C MET A 472 -1.08 -3.09 7.79
N LEU A 473 -0.21 -2.75 8.75
CA LEU A 473 -0.62 -2.24 10.06
C LEU A 473 -1.37 -0.91 9.96
N THR A 474 -1.00 -0.05 9.01
CA THR A 474 -1.69 1.22 8.75
C THR A 474 -3.09 0.99 8.15
N GLY A 475 -3.22 0.03 7.23
CA GLY A 475 -4.53 -0.37 6.72
C GLY A 475 -5.42 -0.92 7.84
N TRP A 476 -4.87 -1.76 8.70
CA TRP A 476 -5.56 -2.28 9.89
C TRP A 476 -5.98 -1.17 10.86
N SER A 477 -5.11 -0.20 11.14
CA SER A 477 -5.45 0.92 12.03
C SER A 477 -6.60 1.75 11.48
N HIS A 478 -6.60 2.05 10.17
CA HIS A 478 -7.70 2.78 9.55
C HIS A 478 -9.04 2.05 9.70
N VAL A 479 -9.08 0.74 9.48
CA VAL A 479 -10.30 -0.06 9.65
C VAL A 479 -10.81 0.04 11.08
N VAL A 480 -9.95 -0.19 12.07
CA VAL A 480 -10.33 -0.14 13.49
C VAL A 480 -10.81 1.25 13.87
N GLU A 481 -10.03 2.29 13.57
CA GLU A 481 -10.32 3.67 13.99
C GLU A 481 -11.58 4.22 13.32
N VAL A 482 -11.78 3.98 12.02
CA VAL A 482 -13.00 4.43 11.32
C VAL A 482 -14.23 3.69 11.84
N SER A 483 -14.12 2.37 12.07
CA SER A 483 -15.23 1.59 12.61
C SER A 483 -15.65 2.08 13.99
N VAL A 484 -14.68 2.30 14.87
CA VAL A 484 -14.91 2.75 16.25
C VAL A 484 -15.38 4.20 16.33
N SER A 485 -14.93 5.08 15.42
CA SER A 485 -15.32 6.49 15.44
C SER A 485 -16.65 6.78 14.73
N ARG A 486 -16.94 6.12 13.61
CA ARG A 486 -18.10 6.43 12.75
C ARG A 486 -19.20 5.40 12.78
N LYS A 487 -18.86 4.14 13.03
CA LYS A 487 -19.80 3.02 12.89
C LYS A 487 -19.93 2.21 14.18
N ALA A 488 -19.54 2.79 15.32
CA ALA A 488 -19.57 2.13 16.62
C ALA A 488 -20.91 1.46 16.88
N LEU A 489 -22.03 2.18 16.69
CA LEU A 489 -23.40 1.72 16.96
C LEU A 489 -23.80 0.40 16.29
N PHE A 490 -23.09 -0.04 15.25
CA PHE A 490 -23.38 -1.28 14.54
C PHE A 490 -22.53 -2.48 15.00
N ILE A 491 -21.63 -2.28 15.98
CA ILE A 491 -20.77 -3.33 16.55
C ILE A 491 -21.45 -3.90 17.80
N GLU A 492 -21.73 -5.19 17.88
CA GLU A 492 -22.30 -5.75 19.11
C GLU A 492 -21.24 -5.87 20.23
N ASP A 493 -21.63 -5.80 21.51
CA ASP A 493 -20.75 -5.89 22.69
C ASP A 493 -19.49 -4.98 22.67
N HIS A 494 -19.70 -3.68 22.42
CA HIS A 494 -18.64 -2.68 22.25
C HIS A 494 -17.51 -2.73 23.30
N SER A 495 -17.82 -2.79 24.60
CA SER A 495 -16.81 -2.64 25.66
C SER A 495 -15.79 -3.78 25.69
N GLN A 496 -16.25 -5.02 25.50
CA GLN A 496 -15.38 -6.20 25.47
C GLN A 496 -14.45 -6.17 24.26
N PHE A 497 -15.00 -5.87 23.07
CA PHE A 497 -14.23 -5.75 21.84
C PHE A 497 -13.18 -4.63 21.89
N LEU A 498 -13.56 -3.45 22.41
CA LEU A 498 -12.65 -2.31 22.56
C LEU A 498 -11.49 -2.67 23.50
N PHE A 499 -11.76 -3.40 24.58
CA PHE A 499 -10.72 -3.92 25.46
C PHE A 499 -9.79 -4.90 24.75
N GLU A 500 -10.31 -5.90 24.04
CA GLU A 500 -9.48 -6.91 23.36
C GLU A 500 -8.55 -6.28 22.31
N LEU A 501 -9.05 -5.33 21.52
CA LEU A 501 -8.21 -4.59 20.58
C LEU A 501 -7.18 -3.70 21.28
N LEU A 502 -7.55 -3.03 22.37
CA LEU A 502 -6.64 -2.17 23.13
C LEU A 502 -5.51 -3.00 23.75
N ASP A 503 -5.88 -4.13 24.34
CA ASP A 503 -4.98 -5.10 24.96
C ASP A 503 -3.99 -5.68 23.93
N ALA A 504 -4.49 -6.07 22.74
CA ALA A 504 -3.67 -6.55 21.63
C ALA A 504 -2.76 -5.45 21.07
N SER A 505 -3.28 -4.23 20.88
CA SER A 505 -2.50 -3.09 20.36
C SER A 505 -1.33 -2.74 21.28
N LEU A 506 -1.57 -2.73 22.59
CA LEU A 506 -0.53 -2.49 23.60
C LEU A 506 0.48 -3.63 23.68
N SER A 507 0.02 -4.88 23.59
CA SER A 507 0.90 -6.06 23.55
C SER A 507 1.85 -6.01 22.35
N VAL A 508 1.33 -5.73 21.16
CA VAL A 508 2.14 -5.62 19.94
C VAL A 508 3.05 -4.41 20.02
N SER A 509 2.54 -3.27 20.48
CA SER A 509 3.35 -2.07 20.67
C SER A 509 4.50 -2.36 21.62
N ALA A 510 4.31 -3.08 22.72
CA ALA A 510 5.38 -3.41 23.67
C ALA A 510 6.43 -4.43 23.15
N SER A 511 6.20 -5.06 21.99
CA SER A 511 7.11 -6.08 21.45
C SER A 511 8.47 -5.50 21.05
N PRO A 512 9.60 -6.21 21.30
CA PRO A 512 10.92 -5.79 20.82
C PRO A 512 11.02 -5.72 19.30
N ASP A 513 10.14 -6.43 18.59
CA ASP A 513 10.16 -6.53 17.13
C ASP A 513 9.32 -5.43 16.46
N CYS A 514 8.63 -4.60 17.26
CA CYS A 514 7.82 -3.50 16.78
C CYS A 514 8.69 -2.26 16.53
N SER A 515 8.81 -1.85 15.26
CA SER A 515 9.55 -0.64 14.89
C SER A 515 8.91 0.62 15.50
N LEU A 516 9.71 1.69 15.67
CA LEU A 516 9.21 2.98 16.17
C LEU A 516 8.00 3.51 15.40
N LYS A 517 7.98 3.36 14.07
CA LYS A 517 6.86 3.79 13.21
C LYS A 517 5.59 2.96 13.47
N MET A 518 5.73 1.64 13.65
CA MET A 518 4.60 0.76 13.96
C MET A 518 4.06 1.04 15.38
N ALA A 519 4.95 1.26 16.36
CA ALA A 519 4.57 1.62 17.72
C ALA A 519 3.78 2.93 17.78
N LEU A 520 4.12 3.90 16.92
CA LEU A 520 3.37 5.16 16.77
C LEU A 520 1.94 4.93 16.28
N VAL A 521 1.74 4.04 15.29
CA VAL A 521 0.42 3.66 14.76
C VAL A 521 -0.41 2.95 15.83
N LEU A 522 0.15 1.92 16.47
CA LEU A 522 -0.53 1.15 17.52
C LEU A 522 -0.91 2.00 18.74
N SER A 523 -0.04 2.93 19.13
CA SER A 523 -0.34 3.84 20.24
C SER A 523 -1.43 4.85 19.88
N HIS A 524 -1.61 5.17 18.60
CA HIS A 524 -2.71 6.01 18.15
C HIS A 524 -4.04 5.25 18.20
N VAL A 525 -4.07 4.02 17.67
CA VAL A 525 -5.24 3.12 17.78
C VAL A 525 -5.63 2.93 19.25
N ALA A 526 -4.67 2.63 20.12
CA ALA A 526 -4.91 2.48 21.55
C ALA A 526 -5.51 3.74 22.19
N LEU A 527 -5.10 4.94 21.77
CA LEU A 527 -5.67 6.20 22.23
C LEU A 527 -7.12 6.36 21.78
N THR A 528 -7.43 6.05 20.52
CA THR A 528 -8.79 6.10 19.96
C THR A 528 -9.72 5.12 20.67
N LEU A 529 -9.26 3.88 20.91
CA LEU A 529 -10.01 2.86 21.66
C LEU A 529 -10.26 3.28 23.11
N MET A 530 -9.25 3.82 23.79
CA MET A 530 -9.37 4.30 25.17
C MET A 530 -10.32 5.50 25.28
N ALA A 531 -10.28 6.41 24.30
CA ALA A 531 -11.22 7.53 24.23
C ALA A 531 -12.65 7.02 24.05
N LYS A 532 -12.87 6.03 23.17
CA LYS A 532 -14.20 5.47 22.96
C LYS A 532 -14.72 4.71 24.19
N LEU A 533 -13.88 3.92 24.87
CA LEU A 533 -14.23 3.29 26.14
C LEU A 533 -14.66 4.33 27.19
N ARG A 534 -14.01 5.49 27.22
CA ARG A 534 -14.39 6.59 28.11
C ARG A 534 -15.73 7.22 27.69
N ASP A 535 -15.98 7.40 26.40
CA ASP A 535 -17.25 7.95 25.92
C ASP A 535 -18.42 7.00 26.22
N ASP A 536 -18.20 5.68 26.10
CA ASP A 536 -19.22 4.65 26.39
C ASP A 536 -19.62 4.61 27.87
N VAL A 537 -18.74 5.07 28.78
CA VAL A 537 -19.08 5.29 30.20
C VAL A 537 -20.10 6.42 30.39
N PHE A 538 -20.25 7.33 29.42
CA PHE A 538 -21.20 8.45 29.50
C PHE A 538 -22.43 8.28 28.61
N LEU A 539 -22.52 7.20 27.82
CA LEU A 539 -23.68 6.89 26.99
C LEU A 539 -24.71 6.12 27.82
N CYS A 540 -25.90 6.72 28.04
CA CYS A 540 -27.02 6.05 28.70
C CYS A 540 -27.45 4.79 27.91
N PRO A 541 -27.90 3.71 28.58
CA PRO A 541 -28.47 2.55 27.90
C PRO A 541 -29.88 2.90 27.38
N GLY A 542 -29.95 3.62 26.28
CA GLY A 542 -31.19 3.84 25.53
C GLY A 542 -31.45 2.67 24.59
N GLY A 543 -31.96 1.55 25.10
CA GLY A 543 -32.61 0.55 24.26
C GLY A 543 -33.86 1.15 23.61
N SER A 544 -34.20 0.70 22.40
CA SER A 544 -35.32 1.22 21.59
C SER A 544 -36.70 1.16 22.25
N ASP A 545 -36.84 0.56 23.42
CA ASP A 545 -38.08 0.47 24.19
C ASP A 545 -37.79 0.57 25.71
N SER A 546 -37.75 1.77 26.29
CA SER A 546 -37.92 1.91 27.75
C SER A 546 -38.31 3.33 28.18
N ASP A 547 -39.59 3.53 28.47
CA ASP A 547 -40.10 4.68 29.25
C ASP A 547 -39.68 4.62 30.75
N ASN A 548 -38.86 3.64 31.16
CA ASN A 548 -38.40 3.43 32.53
C ASN A 548 -36.87 3.20 32.60
N VAL A 549 -36.05 4.19 32.21
CA VAL A 549 -34.61 4.17 32.52
C VAL A 549 -34.42 4.67 33.95
N SER A 550 -34.02 3.79 34.88
CA SER A 550 -33.71 4.21 36.25
C SER A 550 -32.34 4.91 36.29
N CYS A 551 -32.10 5.79 37.27
CA CYS A 551 -30.76 6.36 37.50
C CYS A 551 -29.69 5.28 37.72
N ILE A 552 -30.08 4.05 38.08
CA ILE A 552 -29.19 2.94 38.38
C ILE A 552 -28.81 2.15 37.14
N ASP A 553 -29.64 2.16 36.09
CA ASP A 553 -29.23 1.69 34.76
C ASP A 553 -28.11 2.58 34.18
N VAL A 554 -28.06 3.86 34.60
CA VAL A 554 -26.97 4.80 34.30
C VAL A 554 -25.73 4.54 35.16
N PHE A 555 -25.85 3.93 36.35
CA PHE A 555 -24.71 3.56 37.21
C PHE A 555 -24.22 2.11 36.99
N SER A 556 -25.06 1.24 36.42
CA SER A 556 -24.75 -0.15 36.05
C SER A 556 -24.06 -0.24 34.68
N LEU A 557 -23.32 0.81 34.31
CA LEU A 557 -22.49 0.87 33.11
C LEU A 557 -21.58 -0.37 33.06
N LYS A 558 -21.46 -0.98 31.87
CA LYS A 558 -20.53 -2.09 31.58
C LYS A 558 -19.08 -1.59 31.71
N LEU A 559 -18.63 -1.29 32.92
CA LEU A 559 -17.22 -1.03 33.23
C LEU A 559 -16.43 -2.32 33.00
N LEU A 560 -15.23 -2.15 32.45
CA LEU A 560 -14.29 -3.25 32.31
C LEU A 560 -13.94 -3.86 33.68
N PRO A 561 -13.81 -5.19 33.79
CA PRO A 561 -13.35 -5.83 35.02
C PRO A 561 -11.99 -5.29 35.48
N ASN A 562 -11.76 -5.23 36.79
CA ASN A 562 -10.48 -4.77 37.36
C ASN A 562 -9.26 -5.49 36.75
N GLY A 563 -9.37 -6.79 36.45
CA GLY A 563 -8.32 -7.55 35.76
C GLY A 563 -7.96 -6.99 34.37
N ALA A 564 -8.95 -6.59 33.58
CA ALA A 564 -8.77 -5.97 32.27
C ALA A 564 -8.08 -4.60 32.40
N CYS A 565 -8.54 -3.77 33.34
CA CYS A 565 -7.92 -2.49 33.66
C CYS A 565 -6.45 -2.64 34.08
N HIS A 566 -6.12 -3.64 34.90
CA HIS A 566 -4.73 -3.92 35.30
C HIS A 566 -3.88 -4.41 34.12
N SER A 567 -4.43 -5.21 33.20
CA SER A 567 -3.74 -5.65 31.98
C SER A 567 -3.33 -4.45 31.11
N ILE A 568 -4.27 -3.54 30.87
CA ILE A 568 -4.02 -2.29 30.10
C ILE A 568 -2.86 -1.52 30.71
N LEU A 569 -2.92 -1.22 32.02
CA LEU A 569 -1.88 -0.44 32.69
C LEU A 569 -0.52 -1.12 32.60
N LEU A 570 -0.44 -2.42 32.87
CA LEU A 570 0.81 -3.16 32.82
C LEU A 570 1.46 -3.06 31.42
N LYS A 571 0.67 -3.33 30.37
CA LYS A 571 1.17 -3.31 28.98
C LYS A 571 1.52 -1.90 28.53
N LEU A 572 0.76 -0.89 28.95
CA LEU A 572 1.06 0.52 28.68
C LEU A 572 2.40 0.94 29.31
N ILE A 573 2.66 0.55 30.56
CA ILE A 573 3.94 0.85 31.21
C ILE A 573 5.11 0.15 30.49
N VAL A 574 4.94 -1.11 30.07
CA VAL A 574 5.96 -1.79 29.26
C VAL A 574 6.19 -1.08 27.93
N ALA A 575 5.13 -0.64 27.26
CA ALA A 575 5.24 0.12 26.00
C ALA A 575 5.95 1.48 26.19
N ILE A 576 5.77 2.15 27.33
CA ILE A 576 6.47 3.40 27.69
C ILE A 576 7.96 3.15 27.95
N LEU A 577 8.30 2.06 28.63
CA LEU A 577 9.68 1.71 29.02
C LEU A 577 10.51 1.03 27.92
N ARG A 578 10.02 1.02 26.68
CA ARG A 578 10.72 0.48 25.51
C ARG A 578 12.06 1.21 25.26
N THR A 579 13.00 0.53 24.60
CA THR A 579 14.35 1.08 24.30
C THR A 579 14.33 2.18 23.25
N GLU A 580 13.60 1.98 22.15
CA GLU A 580 13.48 2.96 21.06
C GLU A 580 12.26 3.86 21.26
N SER A 581 12.48 5.18 21.33
CA SER A 581 11.42 6.14 21.62
C SER A 581 11.60 7.44 20.85
N SER A 582 10.51 8.15 20.61
CA SER A 582 10.48 9.52 20.06
C SER A 582 9.59 10.41 20.91
N GLU A 583 9.74 11.73 20.78
CA GLU A 583 8.87 12.68 21.46
C GLU A 583 7.40 12.46 21.11
N ALA A 584 7.08 12.30 19.83
CA ALA A 584 5.71 12.04 19.36
C ALA A 584 5.13 10.75 19.98
N LEU A 585 5.93 9.70 20.14
CA LEU A 585 5.48 8.45 20.76
C LEU A 585 5.21 8.66 22.25
N ARG A 586 6.12 9.32 22.97
CA ARG A 586 5.94 9.61 24.40
C ARG A 586 4.71 10.46 24.66
N ILE A 587 4.46 11.49 23.86
CA ILE A 587 3.25 12.33 23.97
C ILE A 587 1.99 11.46 23.88
N ARG A 588 1.90 10.57 22.88
CA ARG A 588 0.74 9.67 22.72
C ARG A 588 0.60 8.69 23.89
N GLN A 589 1.70 8.12 24.35
CA GLN A 589 1.69 7.17 25.45
C GLN A 589 1.31 7.82 26.79
N TYR A 590 1.76 9.05 27.06
CA TYR A 590 1.36 9.81 28.24
C TYR A 590 -0.09 10.29 28.16
N ALA A 591 -0.57 10.69 26.98
CA ALA A 591 -1.98 10.99 26.76
C ALA A 591 -2.87 9.75 26.98
N LEU A 592 -2.41 8.58 26.53
CA LEU A 592 -3.10 7.30 26.76
C LEU A 592 -3.11 6.94 28.26
N LEU A 593 -1.99 7.13 28.96
CA LEU A 593 -1.90 6.90 30.41
C LEU A 593 -2.82 7.83 31.19
N LEU A 594 -2.88 9.10 30.79
CA LEU A 594 -3.82 10.07 31.37
C LEU A 594 -5.27 9.65 31.11
N SER A 595 -5.59 9.26 29.88
CA SER A 595 -6.94 8.82 29.49
C SER A 595 -7.37 7.56 30.25
N TYR A 596 -6.43 6.62 30.45
CA TYR A 596 -6.65 5.45 31.30
C TYR A 596 -6.98 5.85 32.75
N PHE A 597 -6.20 6.76 33.35
CA PHE A 597 -6.51 7.22 34.72
C PHE A 597 -7.81 7.99 34.82
N GLN A 598 -8.20 8.72 33.78
CA GLN A 598 -9.51 9.39 33.72
C GLN A 598 -10.65 8.37 33.64
N TYR A 599 -10.51 7.33 32.82
CA TYR A 599 -11.49 6.24 32.74
C TYR A 599 -11.59 5.46 34.06
N CYS A 600 -10.47 5.20 34.72
CA CYS A 600 -10.47 4.57 36.04
C CYS A 600 -10.85 5.53 37.16
N ARG A 601 -11.28 6.77 36.92
CA ARG A 601 -11.89 7.63 37.95
C ARG A 601 -13.41 7.47 37.87
N ASN A 602 -14.08 7.51 39.03
CA ASN A 602 -15.51 7.29 39.15
C ASN A 602 -16.31 8.19 38.18
N VAL A 603 -17.43 7.66 37.66
CA VAL A 603 -18.48 8.44 36.95
C VAL A 603 -19.04 9.55 37.84
N LEU A 604 -18.94 9.34 39.15
CA LEU A 604 -19.22 10.33 40.17
C LEU A 604 -18.02 11.26 40.30
N ASP A 605 -18.16 12.46 39.75
CA ASP A 605 -17.25 13.58 40.02
C ASP A 605 -17.02 13.67 41.54
N PRO A 606 -15.76 13.68 42.04
CA PRO A 606 -15.48 13.86 43.46
C PRO A 606 -16.07 15.16 44.04
N GLU A 607 -16.53 16.09 43.20
CA GLU A 607 -17.25 17.29 43.61
C GLU A 607 -18.75 17.09 43.85
N ILE A 608 -19.35 15.95 43.48
CA ILE A 608 -20.76 15.65 43.77
C ILE A 608 -20.89 15.18 45.22
N PRO A 609 -21.61 15.92 46.09
CA PRO A 609 -21.79 15.53 47.48
C PRO A 609 -22.52 14.18 47.58
N ARG A 610 -22.04 13.29 48.45
CA ARG A 610 -22.66 11.98 48.73
C ARG A 610 -24.16 12.07 49.07
N SER A 611 -24.62 13.22 49.58
CA SER A 611 -26.02 13.51 49.84
C SER A 611 -26.87 13.63 48.58
N VAL A 612 -26.32 14.10 47.45
CA VAL A 612 -27.01 14.20 46.15
C VAL A 612 -27.16 12.82 45.52
N ILE A 613 -26.11 11.99 45.61
CA ILE A 613 -26.12 10.61 45.13
C ILE A 613 -27.10 9.77 45.97
N GLY A 614 -27.08 9.94 47.31
CA GLY A 614 -28.05 9.30 48.20
C GLY A 614 -29.49 9.70 47.89
N PHE A 615 -29.74 10.95 47.51
CA PHE A 615 -31.08 11.44 47.15
C PHE A 615 -31.59 10.86 45.82
N LEU A 616 -30.72 10.69 44.82
CA LEU A 616 -31.06 10.08 43.52
C LEU A 616 -31.33 8.57 43.59
N VAL A 617 -30.78 7.88 44.59
CA VAL A 617 -30.95 6.44 44.83
C VAL A 617 -32.13 6.16 45.78
N SER A 618 -32.64 7.17 46.49
CA SER A 618 -33.65 6.99 47.56
C SER A 618 -35.07 6.64 47.10
N GLU A 619 -35.36 6.62 45.79
CA GLU A 619 -36.72 6.29 45.31
C GLU A 619 -36.97 4.79 45.07
N ASP A 620 -35.94 3.94 44.99
CA ASP A 620 -36.09 2.49 44.87
C ASP A 620 -35.14 1.69 45.80
N GLN A 621 -35.48 0.42 46.02
CA GLN A 621 -35.27 -0.34 47.27
C GLN A 621 -33.79 -0.71 47.59
N GLY A 622 -33.52 -1.07 48.85
CA GLY A 622 -32.18 -1.29 49.45
C GLY A 622 -31.21 -2.32 48.85
N ASP A 623 -31.48 -2.87 47.66
CA ASP A 623 -30.50 -3.61 46.84
C ASP A 623 -29.52 -2.62 46.14
N ASP A 624 -29.99 -1.40 45.91
CA ASP A 624 -29.27 -0.35 45.18
C ASP A 624 -28.13 0.29 45.98
N GLU A 625 -28.28 0.41 47.29
CA GLU A 625 -27.23 0.90 48.21
C GLU A 625 -26.07 -0.12 48.35
N LEU A 626 -26.38 -1.42 48.26
CA LEU A 626 -25.38 -2.51 48.29
C LEU A 626 -24.54 -2.54 47.02
N ASN A 627 -25.15 -2.28 45.86
CA ASN A 627 -24.46 -2.18 44.58
C ASN A 627 -23.49 -0.98 44.55
N LEU A 628 -23.90 0.17 45.11
CA LEU A 628 -23.03 1.36 45.19
C LEU A 628 -21.80 1.14 46.08
N GLN A 629 -21.97 0.50 47.25
CA GLN A 629 -20.85 0.17 48.14
C GLN A 629 -19.88 -0.85 47.51
N LYS A 630 -20.40 -1.79 46.72
CA LYS A 630 -19.58 -2.75 45.99
C LYS A 630 -18.72 -2.05 44.92
N ILE A 631 -19.30 -1.13 44.15
CA ILE A 631 -18.59 -0.32 43.15
C ILE A 631 -17.47 0.51 43.82
N ASP A 632 -17.76 1.19 44.92
CA ASP A 632 -16.77 1.98 45.66
C ASP A 632 -15.60 1.14 46.18
N LYS A 633 -15.88 -0.09 46.64
CA LYS A 633 -14.85 -1.03 47.10
C LYS A 633 -13.96 -1.53 45.96
N GLU A 634 -14.57 -1.95 44.84
CA GLU A 634 -13.84 -2.40 43.64
C GLU A 634 -12.97 -1.28 43.07
N GLN A 635 -13.46 -0.05 43.12
CA GLN A 635 -12.76 1.14 42.68
C GLN A 635 -11.56 1.51 43.59
N ALA A 636 -11.73 1.41 44.91
CA ALA A 636 -10.64 1.61 45.86
C ALA A 636 -9.53 0.55 45.69
N GLU A 637 -9.91 -0.69 45.36
CA GLU A 637 -8.98 -1.77 45.07
C GLU A 637 -8.21 -1.53 43.76
N LEU A 638 -8.90 -1.10 42.70
CA LEU A 638 -8.29 -0.72 41.43
C LEU A 638 -7.26 0.40 41.61
N ALA A 639 -7.59 1.46 42.35
CA ALA A 639 -6.69 2.57 42.62
C ALA A 639 -5.43 2.13 43.39
N ARG A 640 -5.60 1.30 44.44
CA ARG A 640 -4.47 0.76 45.23
C ARG A 640 -3.54 -0.10 44.38
N THR A 641 -4.10 -0.95 43.54
CA THR A 641 -3.33 -1.85 42.68
C THR A 641 -2.60 -1.10 41.57
N ASN A 642 -3.25 -0.11 40.95
CA ASN A 642 -2.62 0.79 39.98
C ASN A 642 -1.40 1.50 40.57
N PHE A 643 -1.53 2.03 41.79
CA PHE A 643 -0.41 2.66 42.49
C PHE A 643 0.73 1.67 42.78
N ALA A 644 0.41 0.44 43.19
CA ALA A 644 1.41 -0.60 43.44
C ALA A 644 2.18 -1.01 42.17
N ILE A 645 1.50 -1.12 41.02
CA ILE A 645 2.12 -1.42 39.71
C ILE A 645 3.13 -0.33 39.34
N LEU A 646 2.72 0.94 39.39
CA LEU A 646 3.59 2.09 39.09
C LEU A 646 4.82 2.13 40.00
N LYS A 647 4.62 1.97 41.32
CA LYS A 647 5.71 1.99 42.31
C LYS A 647 6.73 0.87 42.09
N ARG A 648 6.29 -0.31 41.65
CA ARG A 648 7.18 -1.43 41.35
C ARG A 648 8.03 -1.16 40.12
N LYS A 649 7.44 -0.56 39.08
CA LYS A 649 8.11 -0.31 37.79
C LYS A 649 9.02 0.91 37.79
N LEU A 650 8.73 1.95 38.60
CA LEU A 650 9.63 3.10 38.79
C LEU A 650 10.91 2.80 39.57
N LYS A 651 10.98 1.64 40.24
CA LYS A 651 12.16 1.18 41.00
C LYS A 651 13.10 0.28 40.19
N GLN A 652 12.66 -0.16 39.01
CA GLN A 652 13.45 -0.91 38.03
C GLN A 652 13.97 0.08 37.00
#